data_AF-A0A941EU28-F1
#
_entry.id   AF-A0A941EU28-F1
#
_cell.length_a   1.000
_cell.length_b   1.000
_cell.length_c   1.000
_cell.angle_alpha   90.00
_cell.angle_beta   90.00
_cell.angle_gamma   90.00
#
_symmetry.space_group_name_H-M   'P 1'
#
loop_
_entity.id
_entity.type
_entity.pdbx_description
1 polymer ?
#
loop_
_entity_poly.entity_id
_entity_poly.type
_entity_poly.pdbx_seq_one_letter_code
_entity_poly.pdbx_strand_id
1 'polypeptide(L)'
;MRFGLLGPVTVQLDAAGAPVRIEQRMPEILLAALLLNAGKSVPTVKLTTALWGYDPPPTAASSLYNHVGRLRRLLGPEGGGRIRTASVGYVIDVESGELDTAEFAALCAKATELREAGAWEGASESFAAALSLWRGEPAEGVSGLEEWEARVQELRETRLQALDARIDCDLRLGRHRQVTAELQSLALEYPLQESFHRQLMLALYRGGRQNDALSAYQKLRQSLSRELGIDPSPAVQRIHEAILDADPQLDAFSDADAPRAVVSVVDAPPAPVEGADRVDREVRQSMLNGIPVLLCPALPGSRQHAGITFRVGMADEPLARAGMTHLIEHLALHRLDVSDVHHNGATSSTVTHFLMQGSASEAVEFIHSVCESLHDLPFERLETEKSILYTEASHRELGWARVLAASRYGARGYGIPGFGELGLPAVTPDDLREWASRYFTRDNAVLWFSGDELPAGLDPRLPAGQRRSLPTPSSVLPTTPAYISGGPQGLVGLSAVVGRGPAARLFTELLERELVKHLRHESGLSYAISADYAARDAGRAEIHATADALPATQDKLISSLMDVLARLREGEIDPALLEVVRGRVLEARQAPDAAAQALPGLAADLLFGRPLTSEAALLDRFRTSTAEDVRAAAAEALGSALLLLPGHSPDVQKAGYAPVPTGSAVTAIGPTYQGFDGPGTQLVVGASALSLHRNGSFATVQYAECEAMQAWPDGARRLWNRDGARVAIEPNLFAAPPGFLAPLDAAIPAQRVIWQPARDPRQIPVYPPGVEPKWVQDRRPTRTVAARIVRALVYTGFWAFFVGSVIFTTLSIIVCFDTDPADGVTFGVVLLVWLFDLGVWVLPTVLLGRRLRRYRRAWEWDTRA
;
A
#
# COMPACT_ATOMS: atom_id res chain seq x y z
N MET A 1 -12.56 -23.87 31.77
CA MET A 1 -11.27 -23.80 31.05
C MET A 1 -11.11 -22.38 30.51
N ARG A 2 -9.91 -21.82 30.35
CA ARG A 2 -9.71 -20.49 29.76
C ARG A 2 -8.67 -20.51 28.64
N PHE A 3 -8.89 -19.72 27.62
CA PHE A 3 -8.05 -19.56 26.44
C PHE A 3 -7.58 -18.11 26.34
N GLY A 4 -6.30 -17.94 26.01
CA GLY A 4 -5.69 -16.64 25.81
C GLY A 4 -5.24 -16.43 24.38
N LEU A 5 -5.72 -15.35 23.75
CA LEU A 5 -5.28 -14.87 22.44
C LEU A 5 -4.76 -13.42 22.46
N LEU A 6 -4.99 -12.64 23.51
CA LEU A 6 -4.52 -11.26 23.63
C LEU A 6 -3.05 -11.22 24.11
N GLY A 7 -2.17 -11.89 23.37
CA GLY A 7 -0.78 -12.15 23.74
C GLY A 7 -0.33 -13.53 23.23
N PRO A 8 0.69 -14.15 23.84
CA PRO A 8 1.04 -15.54 23.57
C PRO A 8 -0.17 -16.46 23.78
N VAL A 9 -0.28 -17.50 22.94
CA VAL A 9 -1.40 -18.44 22.98
C VAL A 9 -1.30 -19.30 24.25
N THR A 10 -2.24 -19.11 25.18
CA THR A 10 -2.26 -19.81 26.47
C THR A 10 -3.54 -20.60 26.68
N VAL A 11 -3.43 -21.69 27.44
CA VAL A 11 -4.56 -22.50 27.89
C VAL A 11 -4.45 -22.70 29.40
N GLN A 12 -5.57 -22.51 30.09
CA GLN A 12 -5.72 -22.81 31.51
C GLN A 12 -6.81 -23.88 31.65
N LEU A 13 -6.42 -25.09 32.05
CA LEU A 13 -7.33 -26.24 32.06
C LEU A 13 -8.32 -26.19 33.24
N ASP A 14 -7.88 -25.66 34.38
CA ASP A 14 -8.62 -25.55 35.64
C ASP A 14 -8.65 -24.08 36.15
N ALA A 15 -9.72 -23.69 36.84
CA ALA A 15 -9.86 -22.31 37.33
C ALA A 15 -8.78 -21.90 38.36
N ALA A 16 -8.13 -22.87 39.00
CA ALA A 16 -7.09 -22.66 40.01
C ALA A 16 -5.65 -22.82 39.49
N GLY A 17 -5.45 -23.35 38.28
CA GLY A 17 -4.10 -23.56 37.71
C GLY A 17 -3.57 -22.34 36.98
N ALA A 18 -2.27 -22.32 36.70
CA ALA A 18 -1.67 -21.23 35.92
C ALA A 18 -1.97 -21.40 34.42
N PRO A 19 -2.13 -20.31 33.64
CA PRO A 19 -2.18 -20.39 32.19
C PRO A 19 -0.85 -20.96 31.66
N VAL A 20 -0.93 -21.99 30.84
CA VAL A 20 0.23 -22.67 30.25
C VAL A 20 0.29 -22.37 28.75
N ARG A 21 1.50 -22.12 28.24
CA ARG A 21 1.74 -21.94 26.81
C ARG A 21 1.80 -23.29 26.10
N ILE A 22 1.28 -23.36 24.88
CA ILE A 22 1.50 -24.52 24.02
C ILE A 22 2.91 -24.41 23.43
N GLU A 23 3.90 -25.10 24.03
CA GLU A 23 5.31 -25.03 23.60
C GLU A 23 5.57 -25.58 22.19
N GLN A 24 4.64 -26.38 21.67
CA GLN A 24 4.77 -26.99 20.36
C GLN A 24 4.15 -26.07 19.30
N ARG A 25 5.00 -25.53 18.42
CA ARG A 25 4.61 -24.58 17.37
C ARG A 25 3.39 -25.01 16.56
N MET A 26 3.36 -26.21 15.98
CA MET A 26 2.23 -26.62 15.13
C MET A 26 0.89 -26.72 15.89
N PRO A 27 0.80 -27.37 17.07
CA PRO A 27 -0.38 -27.26 17.93
C PRO A 27 -0.75 -25.85 18.38
N GLU A 28 0.22 -24.97 18.64
CA GLU A 28 0.01 -23.57 19.04
C GLU A 28 -0.68 -22.78 17.91
N ILE A 29 -0.16 -22.86 16.68
CA ILE A 29 -0.74 -22.24 15.48
C ILE A 29 -2.17 -22.76 15.23
N LEU A 30 -2.36 -24.09 15.32
CA LEU A 30 -3.66 -24.72 15.10
C LEU A 30 -4.70 -24.25 16.12
N LEU A 31 -4.31 -24.15 17.39
CA LEU A 31 -5.19 -23.65 18.44
C LEU A 31 -5.55 -22.18 18.22
N ALA A 32 -4.56 -21.35 17.85
CA ALA A 32 -4.80 -19.94 17.53
C ALA A 32 -5.80 -19.76 16.39
N ALA A 33 -5.61 -20.47 15.27
CA ALA A 33 -6.49 -20.40 14.11
C ALA A 33 -7.94 -20.83 14.43
N LEU A 34 -8.11 -21.84 15.29
CA LEU A 34 -9.41 -22.30 15.75
C LEU A 34 -10.06 -21.28 16.70
N LEU A 35 -9.32 -20.71 17.65
CA LEU A 35 -9.83 -19.74 18.62
C LEU A 35 -10.18 -18.39 17.97
N LEU A 36 -9.42 -17.94 16.97
CA LEU A 36 -9.76 -16.75 16.14
C LEU A 36 -11.10 -16.93 15.39
N ASN A 37 -11.55 -18.18 15.25
CA ASN A 37 -12.81 -18.57 14.65
C ASN A 37 -13.67 -19.40 15.62
N ALA A 38 -13.59 -19.14 16.93
CA ALA A 38 -14.31 -19.91 17.94
C ALA A 38 -15.81 -20.05 17.57
N GLY A 39 -16.33 -21.28 17.69
CA GLY A 39 -17.70 -21.64 17.30
C GLY A 39 -17.98 -21.74 15.80
N LYS A 40 -17.01 -21.44 14.92
CA LYS A 40 -17.14 -21.57 13.45
C LYS A 40 -16.25 -22.68 12.91
N SER A 41 -16.72 -23.38 11.88
CA SER A 41 -15.92 -24.42 11.21
C SER A 41 -14.81 -23.80 10.38
N VAL A 42 -13.56 -24.14 10.68
CA VAL A 42 -12.38 -23.73 9.92
C VAL A 42 -12.00 -24.82 8.92
N PRO A 43 -11.98 -24.54 7.60
CA PRO A 43 -11.67 -25.55 6.60
C PRO A 43 -10.28 -26.16 6.73
N THR A 44 -10.15 -27.45 6.44
CA THR A 44 -8.87 -28.19 6.44
C THR A 44 -7.80 -27.48 5.61
N VAL A 45 -8.18 -26.94 4.44
CA VAL A 45 -7.29 -26.19 3.55
C VAL A 45 -6.72 -24.94 4.24
N LYS A 46 -7.56 -24.18 4.96
CA LYS A 46 -7.10 -22.99 5.69
C LYS A 46 -6.19 -23.35 6.86
N LEU A 47 -6.46 -24.45 7.56
CA LEU A 47 -5.61 -24.92 8.64
C LEU A 47 -4.27 -25.47 8.12
N THR A 48 -4.24 -26.09 6.94
CA THR A 48 -2.99 -26.49 6.30
C THR A 48 -2.17 -25.28 5.86
N THR A 49 -2.80 -24.26 5.28
CA THR A 49 -2.09 -23.04 4.91
C THR A 49 -1.54 -22.31 6.13
N ALA A 50 -2.30 -22.24 7.22
CA ALA A 50 -1.80 -21.64 8.46
C ALA A 50 -0.55 -22.34 9.03
N LEU A 51 -0.46 -23.67 8.88
CA LEU A 51 0.64 -24.46 9.44
C LEU A 51 1.89 -24.48 8.54
N TRP A 52 1.71 -24.47 7.22
CA TRP A 52 2.79 -24.71 6.25
C TRP A 52 2.93 -23.62 5.17
N GLY A 53 2.11 -22.57 5.18
CA GLY A 53 2.02 -21.56 4.13
C GLY A 53 1.39 -22.08 2.84
N TYR A 54 1.56 -21.34 1.74
CA TYR A 54 0.98 -21.68 0.42
C TYR A 54 1.62 -22.88 -0.29
N ASP A 55 2.70 -23.44 0.25
CA ASP A 55 3.39 -24.63 -0.29
C ASP A 55 3.43 -25.79 0.72
N PRO A 56 2.29 -26.42 1.04
CA PRO A 56 2.23 -27.49 2.02
C PRO A 56 2.87 -28.78 1.50
N PRO A 57 3.54 -29.58 2.36
CA PRO A 57 4.08 -30.87 1.93
C PRO A 57 2.95 -31.81 1.44
N PRO A 58 3.22 -32.77 0.55
CA PRO A 58 2.21 -33.71 0.05
C PRO A 58 1.47 -34.50 1.15
N THR A 59 2.07 -34.60 2.34
CA THR A 59 1.52 -35.26 3.52
C THR A 59 0.75 -34.33 4.46
N ALA A 60 0.51 -33.06 4.10
CA ALA A 60 -0.07 -32.04 4.97
C ALA A 60 -1.46 -32.41 5.49
N ALA A 61 -2.33 -32.97 4.64
CA ALA A 61 -3.66 -33.43 5.06
C ALA A 61 -3.56 -34.50 6.17
N SER A 62 -2.75 -35.54 5.99
CA SER A 62 -2.52 -36.58 7.00
C SER A 62 -1.81 -36.05 8.25
N SER A 63 -0.90 -35.09 8.08
CA SER A 63 -0.15 -34.47 9.18
C SER A 63 -1.05 -33.56 10.03
N LEU A 64 -2.03 -32.89 9.43
CA LEU A 64 -3.02 -32.08 10.14
C LEU A 64 -3.86 -32.94 11.09
N TYR A 65 -4.33 -34.12 10.67
CA TYR A 65 -5.03 -35.05 11.59
C TYR A 65 -4.17 -35.42 12.81
N ASN A 66 -2.87 -35.65 12.60
CA ASN A 66 -1.93 -35.96 13.68
C ASN A 66 -1.72 -34.77 14.63
N HIS A 67 -1.63 -33.55 14.10
CA HIS A 67 -1.51 -32.33 14.90
C HIS A 67 -2.80 -32.01 15.68
N VAL A 68 -3.99 -32.22 15.09
CA VAL A 68 -5.28 -32.13 15.79
C VAL A 68 -5.36 -33.16 16.91
N GLY A 69 -5.00 -34.43 16.64
CA GLY A 69 -4.98 -35.47 17.67
C GLY A 69 -3.95 -35.20 18.78
N ARG A 70 -2.87 -34.47 18.48
CA ARG A 70 -1.90 -34.02 19.47
C ARG A 70 -2.44 -32.86 20.30
N LEU A 71 -3.06 -31.87 19.66
CA LEU A 71 -3.70 -30.75 20.32
C LEU A 71 -4.81 -31.22 21.28
N ARG A 72 -5.68 -32.15 20.85
CA ARG A 72 -6.69 -32.76 21.71
C ARG A 72 -6.11 -33.42 22.96
N ARG A 73 -4.95 -34.09 22.84
CA ARG A 73 -4.25 -34.68 23.99
C ARG A 73 -3.66 -33.62 24.92
N LEU A 74 -3.11 -32.55 24.36
CA LEU A 74 -2.56 -31.42 25.13
C LEU A 74 -3.64 -30.70 25.95
N LEU A 75 -4.88 -30.63 25.42
CA LEU A 75 -6.02 -30.02 26.10
C LEU A 75 -6.74 -30.96 27.10
N GLY A 76 -6.27 -32.21 27.25
CA GLY A 76 -6.92 -33.21 28.09
C GLY A 76 -8.28 -33.71 27.55
N PRO A 77 -8.96 -34.63 28.25
CA PRO A 77 -10.22 -35.22 27.77
C PRO A 77 -11.35 -34.20 27.57
N GLU A 78 -11.49 -33.25 28.51
CA GLU A 78 -12.52 -32.20 28.44
C GLU A 78 -12.23 -31.18 27.34
N GLY A 79 -11.01 -30.61 27.29
CA GLY A 79 -10.65 -29.63 26.26
C GLY A 79 -10.48 -30.23 24.87
N GLY A 80 -9.98 -31.46 24.78
CA GLY A 80 -9.89 -32.19 23.52
C GLY A 80 -11.24 -32.56 22.93
N GLY A 81 -12.26 -32.79 23.78
CA GLY A 81 -13.65 -33.01 23.37
C GLY A 81 -14.31 -31.80 22.72
N ARG A 82 -13.81 -30.59 23.00
CA ARG A 82 -14.32 -29.33 22.43
C ARG A 82 -13.83 -29.05 21.01
N ILE A 83 -12.78 -29.73 20.55
CA ILE A 83 -12.36 -29.67 19.15
C ILE A 83 -13.13 -30.75 18.38
N ARG A 84 -14.18 -30.37 17.66
CA ARG A 84 -14.99 -31.28 16.85
C ARG A 84 -14.57 -31.27 15.39
N THR A 85 -14.68 -32.44 14.77
CA THR A 85 -14.52 -32.57 13.31
C THR A 85 -15.86 -32.22 12.66
N ALA A 86 -15.86 -31.22 11.77
CA ALA A 86 -17.01 -30.81 10.97
C ALA A 86 -16.87 -31.31 9.52
N SER A 87 -17.92 -31.15 8.70
CA SER A 87 -17.96 -31.66 7.32
C SER A 87 -16.85 -31.14 6.40
N VAL A 88 -16.30 -29.95 6.68
CA VAL A 88 -15.28 -29.29 5.83
C VAL A 88 -13.98 -28.98 6.61
N GLY A 89 -13.89 -29.36 7.90
CA GLY A 89 -12.70 -29.06 8.72
C GLY A 89 -12.92 -29.24 10.22
N TYR A 90 -12.49 -28.27 11.04
CA TYR A 90 -12.55 -28.37 12.50
C TYR A 90 -13.16 -27.14 13.15
N VAL A 91 -13.85 -27.34 14.26
CA VAL A 91 -14.40 -26.27 15.10
C VAL A 91 -13.94 -26.48 16.53
N ILE A 92 -13.66 -25.39 17.24
CA ILE A 92 -13.50 -25.39 18.69
C ILE A 92 -14.73 -24.74 19.32
N ASP A 93 -15.37 -25.47 20.24
CA ASP A 93 -16.46 -24.92 21.05
C ASP A 93 -15.85 -24.24 22.28
N VAL A 94 -16.26 -22.99 22.53
CA VAL A 94 -15.80 -22.17 23.65
C VAL A 94 -17.02 -21.57 24.34
N GLU A 95 -17.11 -21.69 25.66
CA GLU A 95 -18.23 -21.16 26.43
C GLU A 95 -18.02 -19.66 26.74
N SER A 96 -19.10 -18.99 27.15
CA SER A 96 -19.03 -17.56 27.49
C SER A 96 -18.07 -17.32 28.66
N GLY A 97 -17.17 -16.35 28.51
CA GLY A 97 -16.15 -16.01 29.52
C GLY A 97 -14.91 -16.91 29.54
N GLU A 98 -14.82 -17.89 28.62
CA GLU A 98 -13.64 -18.76 28.52
C GLU A 98 -12.58 -18.25 27.53
N LEU A 99 -12.88 -17.22 26.72
CA LEU A 99 -11.93 -16.61 25.79
C LEU A 99 -11.67 -15.15 26.19
N ASP A 100 -10.40 -14.79 26.36
CA ASP A 100 -10.01 -13.43 26.77
C ASP A 100 -10.44 -12.34 25.79
N THR A 101 -10.57 -12.63 24.49
CA THR A 101 -11.11 -11.67 23.50
C THR A 101 -12.59 -11.38 23.73
N ALA A 102 -13.38 -12.37 24.14
CA ALA A 102 -14.80 -12.18 24.47
C ALA A 102 -14.98 -11.44 25.80
N GLU A 103 -14.12 -11.72 26.78
CA GLU A 103 -14.08 -10.99 28.05
C GLU A 103 -13.66 -9.53 27.86
N PHE A 104 -12.65 -9.28 27.02
CA PHE A 104 -12.24 -7.94 26.61
C PHE A 104 -13.38 -7.16 25.97
N ALA A 105 -14.11 -7.76 25.02
CA ALA A 105 -15.25 -7.14 24.38
C ALA A 105 -16.37 -6.81 25.39
N ALA A 106 -16.66 -7.72 26.33
CA ALA A 106 -17.65 -7.49 27.38
C ALA A 106 -17.27 -6.34 28.33
N LEU A 107 -15.99 -6.26 28.73
CA LEU A 107 -15.49 -5.17 29.57
C LEU A 107 -15.48 -3.81 28.84
N CYS A 108 -15.18 -3.79 27.54
CA CYS A 108 -15.26 -2.58 26.72
C CYS A 108 -16.71 -2.11 26.53
N ALA A 109 -17.66 -3.04 26.34
CA ALA A 109 -19.08 -2.73 26.27
C ALA A 109 -19.57 -2.10 27.59
N LYS A 110 -19.26 -2.74 28.73
CA LYS A 110 -19.57 -2.22 30.05
C LYS A 110 -18.94 -0.84 30.30
N ALA A 111 -17.67 -0.66 29.90
CA ALA A 111 -16.98 0.62 30.04
C ALA A 111 -17.65 1.72 29.20
N THR A 112 -18.13 1.37 28.01
CA THR A 112 -18.87 2.29 27.13
C THR A 112 -20.21 2.69 27.74
N GLU A 113 -20.97 1.74 28.31
CA GLU A 113 -22.21 2.04 29.05
C GLU A 113 -21.97 2.98 30.24
N LEU A 114 -20.90 2.74 31.02
CA LEU A 114 -20.52 3.62 32.14
C LEU A 114 -20.11 5.01 31.66
N ARG A 115 -19.39 5.08 30.53
CA ARG A 115 -18.98 6.33 29.90
C ARG A 115 -20.19 7.14 29.44
N GLU A 116 -21.16 6.48 28.80
CA GLU A 116 -22.44 7.07 28.41
C GLU A 116 -23.28 7.48 29.61
N ALA A 117 -23.17 6.80 30.75
CA ALA A 117 -23.82 7.25 31.99
C ALA A 117 -23.10 8.43 32.68
N GLY A 118 -21.96 8.90 32.14
CA GLY A 118 -21.10 9.90 32.77
C GLY A 118 -20.35 9.39 34.01
N ALA A 119 -20.35 8.08 34.25
CA ALA A 119 -19.60 7.44 35.32
C ALA A 119 -18.13 7.21 34.89
N TRP A 120 -17.41 8.32 34.66
CA TRP A 120 -16.04 8.32 34.09
C TRP A 120 -15.06 7.46 34.86
N GLU A 121 -15.16 7.46 36.20
CA GLU A 121 -14.32 6.65 37.08
C GLU A 121 -14.50 5.15 36.79
N GLY A 122 -15.76 4.68 36.81
CA GLY A 122 -16.08 3.28 36.51
C GLY A 122 -15.79 2.90 35.05
N ALA A 123 -15.94 3.84 34.11
CA ALA A 123 -15.57 3.64 32.71
C ALA A 123 -14.06 3.45 32.55
N SER A 124 -13.25 4.32 33.16
CA SER A 124 -11.78 4.21 33.17
C SER A 124 -11.32 2.89 33.79
N GLU A 125 -11.87 2.51 34.96
CA GLU A 125 -11.57 1.24 35.63
C GLU A 125 -11.92 0.03 34.75
N SER A 126 -13.07 0.06 34.07
CA SER A 126 -13.51 -1.05 33.21
C SER A 126 -12.68 -1.16 31.93
N PHE A 127 -12.31 -0.04 31.30
CA PHE A 127 -11.36 -0.07 30.17
C PHE A 127 -9.96 -0.51 30.62
N ALA A 128 -9.49 -0.09 31.79
CA ALA A 128 -8.20 -0.53 32.34
C ALA A 128 -8.21 -2.05 32.63
N ALA A 129 -9.31 -2.58 33.18
CA ALA A 129 -9.48 -4.01 33.37
C ALA A 129 -9.46 -4.76 32.02
N ALA A 130 -10.12 -4.23 30.98
CA ALA A 130 -10.07 -4.79 29.63
C ALA A 130 -8.64 -4.81 29.09
N LEU A 131 -7.94 -3.68 29.16
CA LEU A 131 -6.56 -3.54 28.67
C LEU A 131 -5.57 -4.42 29.43
N SER A 132 -5.82 -4.73 30.72
CA SER A 132 -4.99 -5.64 31.51
C SER A 132 -5.00 -7.10 31.03
N LEU A 133 -5.99 -7.47 30.20
CA LEU A 133 -6.03 -8.78 29.56
C LEU A 133 -4.97 -8.92 28.46
N TRP A 134 -4.46 -7.81 27.92
CA TRP A 134 -3.42 -7.81 26.90
C TRP A 134 -2.04 -8.08 27.51
N ARG A 135 -1.36 -9.08 26.97
CA ARG A 135 -0.03 -9.57 27.41
C ARG A 135 1.07 -9.39 26.36
N GLY A 136 0.72 -8.84 25.20
CA GLY A 136 1.61 -8.71 24.04
C GLY A 136 0.82 -8.60 22.74
N GLU A 137 1.44 -8.97 21.64
CA GLU A 137 0.77 -9.04 20.33
C GLU A 137 -0.32 -10.12 20.33
N PRO A 138 -1.48 -9.88 19.68
CA PRO A 138 -2.52 -10.89 19.60
C PRO A 138 -2.01 -12.12 18.85
N ALA A 139 -2.19 -13.30 19.44
CA ALA A 139 -1.62 -14.58 18.99
C ALA A 139 -0.08 -14.55 18.81
N GLU A 140 0.64 -13.94 19.75
CA GLU A 140 2.09 -13.77 19.69
C GLU A 140 2.86 -15.09 19.46
N GLY A 141 3.86 -15.06 18.57
CA GLY A 141 4.71 -16.21 18.25
C GLY A 141 4.14 -17.17 17.20
N VAL A 142 2.93 -16.89 16.70
CA VAL A 142 2.26 -17.66 15.65
C VAL A 142 2.42 -16.96 14.30
N SER A 143 3.56 -17.19 13.63
CA SER A 143 3.80 -16.75 12.25
C SER A 143 3.07 -17.65 11.24
N GLY A 144 2.42 -17.09 10.22
CA GLY A 144 1.74 -17.86 9.16
C GLY A 144 0.21 -17.83 9.20
N LEU A 145 -0.41 -16.95 10.00
CA LEU A 145 -1.86 -16.71 9.98
C LEU A 145 -2.25 -15.65 8.94
N GLU A 146 -1.60 -15.59 7.77
CA GLU A 146 -1.95 -14.60 6.74
C GLU A 146 -3.45 -14.65 6.38
N GLU A 147 -4.05 -15.84 6.38
CA GLU A 147 -5.50 -16.03 6.18
C GLU A 147 -6.39 -15.37 7.26
N TRP A 148 -5.83 -15.03 8.42
CA TRP A 148 -6.52 -14.49 9.58
C TRP A 148 -5.95 -13.15 10.05
N GLU A 149 -5.04 -12.55 9.28
CA GLU A 149 -4.41 -11.27 9.60
C GLU A 149 -5.47 -10.18 9.78
N ALA A 150 -6.54 -10.19 8.96
CA ALA A 150 -7.67 -9.28 9.13
C ALA A 150 -8.31 -9.39 10.54
N ARG A 151 -8.42 -10.59 11.10
CA ARG A 151 -8.98 -10.79 12.45
C ARG A 151 -8.00 -10.36 13.54
N VAL A 152 -6.71 -10.60 13.34
CA VAL A 152 -5.65 -10.14 14.24
C VAL A 152 -5.60 -8.62 14.25
N GLN A 153 -5.77 -8.00 13.08
CA GLN A 153 -5.85 -6.55 12.91
C GLN A 153 -7.09 -5.95 13.58
N GLU A 154 -8.28 -6.56 13.45
CA GLU A 154 -9.48 -6.18 14.22
C GLU A 154 -9.20 -6.14 15.73
N LEU A 155 -8.45 -7.11 16.26
CA LEU A 155 -8.06 -7.13 17.67
C LEU A 155 -7.13 -5.96 18.00
N ARG A 156 -6.12 -5.68 17.16
CA ARG A 156 -5.22 -4.52 17.36
C ARG A 156 -5.99 -3.21 17.38
N GLU A 157 -6.91 -3.02 16.44
CA GLU A 157 -7.73 -1.80 16.35
C GLU A 157 -8.63 -1.63 17.58
N THR A 158 -9.28 -2.70 18.03
CA THR A 158 -10.12 -2.64 19.25
C THR A 158 -9.31 -2.36 20.51
N ARG A 159 -8.04 -2.79 20.58
CA ARG A 159 -7.10 -2.36 21.65
C ARG A 159 -6.86 -0.86 21.63
N LEU A 160 -6.58 -0.30 20.46
CA LEU A 160 -6.31 1.13 20.29
C LEU A 160 -7.54 1.97 20.66
N GLN A 161 -8.74 1.54 20.26
CA GLN A 161 -10.00 2.18 20.64
C GLN A 161 -10.21 2.17 22.15
N ALA A 162 -9.90 1.06 22.83
CA ALA A 162 -10.02 0.98 24.29
C ALA A 162 -8.98 1.87 25.02
N LEU A 163 -7.75 1.95 24.50
CA LEU A 163 -6.72 2.88 25.00
C LEU A 163 -7.18 4.33 24.86
N ASP A 164 -7.61 4.72 23.66
CA ASP A 164 -8.11 6.06 23.36
C ASP A 164 -9.28 6.44 24.29
N ALA A 165 -10.26 5.55 24.45
CA ALA A 165 -11.42 5.79 25.29
C ALA A 165 -11.09 5.87 26.79
N ARG A 166 -10.18 5.03 27.29
CA ARG A 166 -9.72 5.09 28.69
C ARG A 166 -9.04 6.42 28.98
N ILE A 167 -8.13 6.85 28.10
CA ILE A 167 -7.37 8.09 28.26
C ILE A 167 -8.30 9.31 28.22
N ASP A 168 -9.30 9.31 27.33
CA ASP A 168 -10.33 10.35 27.32
C ASP A 168 -11.09 10.42 28.66
N CYS A 169 -11.41 9.27 29.27
CA CYS A 169 -12.02 9.23 30.61
C CYS A 169 -11.08 9.79 31.68
N ASP A 170 -9.80 9.41 31.66
CA ASP A 170 -8.80 9.89 32.61
C ASP A 170 -8.55 11.40 32.47
N LEU A 171 -8.54 11.93 31.25
CA LEU A 171 -8.45 13.37 31.00
C LEU A 171 -9.67 14.13 31.52
N ARG A 172 -10.88 13.56 31.41
CA ARG A 172 -12.12 14.11 31.99
C ARG A 172 -12.08 14.12 33.52
N LEU A 173 -11.49 13.08 34.13
CA LEU A 173 -11.25 12.99 35.58
C LEU A 173 -10.10 13.89 36.06
N GLY A 174 -9.51 14.70 35.18
CA GLY A 174 -8.41 15.61 35.52
C GLY A 174 -7.07 14.91 35.76
N ARG A 175 -6.89 13.67 35.32
CA ARG A 175 -5.67 12.87 35.51
C ARG A 175 -4.59 13.12 34.45
N HIS A 176 -4.60 14.29 33.83
CA HIS A 176 -3.67 14.69 32.76
C HIS A 176 -2.20 14.40 33.08
N ARG A 177 -1.74 14.65 34.31
CA ARG A 177 -0.36 14.33 34.73
C ARG A 177 -0.04 12.84 34.74
N GLN A 178 -1.02 12.00 35.07
CA GLN A 178 -0.84 10.55 35.16
C GLN A 178 -0.74 9.90 33.77
N VAL A 179 -1.52 10.41 32.81
CA VAL A 179 -1.53 9.87 31.43
C VAL A 179 -0.48 10.49 30.51
N THR A 180 0.17 11.60 30.89
CA THR A 180 1.12 12.30 30.00
C THR A 180 2.27 11.40 29.54
N ALA A 181 2.91 10.66 30.45
CA ALA A 181 4.06 9.81 30.08
C ALA A 181 3.65 8.64 29.17
N GLU A 182 2.48 8.07 29.43
CA GLU A 182 1.91 7.01 28.60
C GLU A 182 1.55 7.52 27.21
N LEU A 183 0.91 8.69 27.12
CA LEU A 183 0.59 9.38 25.87
C LEU A 183 1.83 9.75 25.06
N GLN A 184 2.94 10.13 25.72
CA GLN A 184 4.21 10.35 25.04
C GLN A 184 4.76 9.06 24.41
N SER A 185 4.62 7.91 25.09
CA SER A 185 5.00 6.61 24.54
C SER A 185 4.10 6.22 23.37
N LEU A 186 2.79 6.35 23.53
CA LEU A 186 1.82 6.00 22.49
C LEU A 186 1.95 6.88 21.24
N ALA A 187 2.24 8.17 21.39
CA ALA A 187 2.48 9.07 20.27
C ALA A 187 3.80 8.77 19.52
N LEU A 188 4.78 8.13 20.18
CA LEU A 188 5.99 7.65 19.52
C LEU A 188 5.76 6.32 18.82
N GLU A 189 4.97 5.43 19.43
CA GLU A 189 4.65 4.11 18.89
C GLU A 189 3.65 4.18 17.71
N TYR A 190 2.71 5.13 17.76
CA TYR A 190 1.68 5.34 16.75
C TYR A 190 1.68 6.78 16.21
N PRO A 191 2.71 7.17 15.43
CA PRO A 191 2.94 8.56 15.02
C PRO A 191 1.88 9.15 14.09
N LEU A 192 1.02 8.31 13.49
CA LEU A 192 -0.10 8.72 12.63
C LEU A 192 -1.45 8.70 13.34
N GLN A 193 -1.50 8.21 14.59
CA GLN A 193 -2.76 8.12 15.34
C GLN A 193 -3.08 9.46 15.99
N GLU A 194 -3.81 10.29 15.25
CA GLU A 194 -4.15 11.67 15.63
C GLU A 194 -4.77 11.82 17.03
N SER A 195 -5.54 10.82 17.47
CA SER A 195 -6.25 10.88 18.75
C SER A 195 -5.30 10.92 19.96
N PHE A 196 -4.21 10.14 19.95
CA PHE A 196 -3.20 10.17 21.01
C PHE A 196 -2.44 11.49 21.04
N HIS A 197 -2.13 12.06 19.87
CA HIS A 197 -1.49 13.36 19.80
C HIS A 197 -2.40 14.47 20.31
N ARG A 198 -3.70 14.44 19.95
CA ARG A 198 -4.72 15.36 20.50
C ARG A 198 -4.80 15.27 22.03
N GLN A 199 -4.86 14.06 22.57
CA GLN A 199 -4.90 13.81 24.01
C GLN A 199 -3.60 14.26 24.71
N LEU A 200 -2.44 14.02 24.08
CA LEU A 200 -1.13 14.46 24.57
C LEU A 200 -1.03 15.98 24.62
N MET A 201 -1.49 16.67 23.57
CA MET A 201 -1.57 18.14 23.52
C MET A 201 -2.39 18.67 24.69
N LEU A 202 -3.58 18.12 24.91
CA LEU A 202 -4.47 18.52 26.01
C LEU A 202 -3.83 18.23 27.39
N ALA A 203 -3.20 17.06 27.55
CA ALA A 203 -2.56 16.67 28.80
C ALA A 203 -1.39 17.59 29.17
N LEU A 204 -0.54 17.91 28.18
CA LEU A 204 0.61 18.80 28.33
C LEU A 204 0.18 20.23 28.61
N TYR A 205 -0.84 20.73 27.90
CA TYR A 205 -1.39 22.06 28.12
C TYR A 205 -1.91 22.22 29.56
N ARG A 206 -2.79 21.31 30.00
CA ARG A 206 -3.31 21.28 31.39
C ARG A 206 -2.22 21.10 32.44
N GLY A 207 -1.11 20.47 32.04
CA GLY A 207 0.10 20.33 32.87
C GLY A 207 0.97 21.59 32.95
N GLY A 208 0.57 22.70 32.32
CA GLY A 208 1.35 23.94 32.24
C GLY A 208 2.50 23.89 31.25
N ARG A 209 2.54 22.89 30.36
CA ARG A 209 3.61 22.63 29.40
C ARG A 209 3.16 22.97 27.98
N GLN A 210 2.69 24.20 27.78
CA GLN A 210 2.13 24.68 26.51
C GLN A 210 3.08 24.49 25.32
N ASN A 211 4.37 24.80 25.48
CA ASN A 211 5.38 24.62 24.42
C ASN A 211 5.52 23.15 23.99
N ASP A 212 5.43 22.22 24.93
CA ASP A 212 5.50 20.79 24.63
C ASP A 212 4.22 20.31 23.93
N ALA A 213 3.06 20.88 24.27
CA ALA A 213 1.79 20.61 23.60
C ALA A 213 1.84 21.06 22.12
N LEU A 214 2.33 22.27 21.86
CA LEU A 214 2.52 22.78 20.49
C LEU A 214 3.57 21.94 19.72
N SER A 215 4.62 21.48 20.40
CA SER A 215 5.62 20.59 19.81
C SER A 215 5.02 19.22 19.43
N ALA A 216 4.08 18.69 20.23
CA ALA A 216 3.38 17.44 19.92
C ALA A 216 2.48 17.56 18.68
N TYR A 217 1.82 18.70 18.48
CA TYR A 217 1.08 19.03 17.26
C TYR A 217 1.99 19.07 16.03
N GLN A 218 3.13 19.75 16.14
CA GLN A 218 4.08 19.88 15.03
C GLN A 218 4.65 18.52 14.62
N LYS A 219 4.98 17.66 15.58
CA LYS A 219 5.42 16.28 15.32
C LYS A 219 4.36 15.46 14.60
N LEU A 220 3.10 15.55 15.03
CA LEU A 220 1.99 14.89 14.33
C LEU A 220 1.87 15.40 12.90
N ARG A 221 1.83 16.72 12.72
CA ARG A 221 1.71 17.35 11.40
C ARG A 221 2.85 16.93 10.47
N GLN A 222 4.07 16.87 10.98
CA GLN A 222 5.22 16.40 10.22
C GLN A 222 5.07 14.92 9.83
N SER A 223 4.66 14.05 10.76
CA SER A 223 4.44 12.63 10.48
C SER A 223 3.32 12.42 9.45
N LEU A 224 2.16 13.07 9.61
CA LEU A 224 1.04 12.98 8.68
C LEU A 224 1.38 13.55 7.30
N SER A 225 2.08 14.68 7.26
CA SER A 225 2.48 15.29 6.00
C SER A 225 3.50 14.43 5.27
N ARG A 226 4.47 13.84 5.99
CA ARG A 226 5.48 12.93 5.42
C ARG A 226 4.86 11.63 4.94
N GLU A 227 4.14 10.92 5.81
CA GLU A 227 3.67 9.56 5.53
C GLU A 227 2.40 9.52 4.66
N LEU A 228 1.50 10.49 4.84
CA LEU A 228 0.16 10.48 4.23
C LEU A 228 -0.10 11.69 3.30
N GLY A 229 0.74 12.73 3.31
CA GLY A 229 0.55 13.92 2.49
C GLY A 229 -0.65 14.79 2.89
N ILE A 230 -1.14 14.63 4.12
CA ILE A 230 -2.32 15.34 4.65
C ILE A 230 -1.95 16.21 5.85
N ASP A 231 -2.73 17.27 6.09
CA ASP A 231 -2.68 18.04 7.33
C ASP A 231 -3.47 17.34 8.45
N PRO A 232 -3.18 17.64 9.74
CA PRO A 232 -3.96 17.13 10.87
C PRO A 232 -5.45 17.43 10.75
N SER A 233 -6.29 16.53 11.21
CA SER A 233 -7.75 16.66 11.19
C SER A 233 -8.24 17.92 11.93
N PRO A 234 -9.44 18.43 11.60
CA PRO A 234 -10.04 19.59 12.27
C PRO A 234 -10.20 19.43 13.79
N ALA A 235 -10.25 18.19 14.31
CA ALA A 235 -10.30 17.96 15.76
C ALA A 235 -8.97 18.26 16.45
N VAL A 236 -7.85 17.96 15.80
CA VAL A 236 -6.50 18.28 16.30
C VAL A 236 -6.22 19.77 16.10
N GLN A 237 -6.57 20.33 14.94
CA GLN A 237 -6.40 21.76 14.64
C GLN A 237 -7.12 22.64 15.67
N ARG A 238 -8.36 22.31 16.05
CA ARG A 238 -9.10 23.03 17.10
C ARG A 238 -8.41 23.04 18.46
N ILE A 239 -7.79 21.92 18.86
CA ILE A 239 -7.03 21.89 20.13
C ILE A 239 -5.77 22.74 20.01
N HIS A 240 -5.10 22.72 18.85
CA HIS A 240 -3.94 23.58 18.60
C HIS A 240 -4.31 25.08 18.68
N GLU A 241 -5.39 25.49 18.00
CA GLU A 241 -5.92 26.86 18.04
C GLU A 241 -6.31 27.27 19.46
N ALA A 242 -7.09 26.45 20.15
CA ALA A 242 -7.50 26.72 21.53
C ALA A 242 -6.30 26.84 22.49
N ILE A 243 -5.21 26.08 22.26
CA ILE A 243 -3.96 26.19 23.02
C ILE A 243 -3.23 27.50 22.73
N LEU A 244 -3.27 27.99 21.49
CA LEU A 244 -2.66 29.28 21.12
C LEU A 244 -3.44 30.45 21.74
N ASP A 245 -4.77 30.35 21.78
CA ASP A 245 -5.67 31.37 22.32
C ASP A 245 -5.81 31.32 23.85
N ALA A 246 -5.17 30.33 24.49
CA ALA A 246 -5.31 30.04 25.92
C ALA A 246 -6.79 29.94 26.35
N ASP A 247 -7.59 29.21 25.58
CA ASP A 247 -9.04 29.09 25.77
C ASP A 247 -9.36 28.49 27.16
N PRO A 248 -10.12 29.20 28.03
CA PRO A 248 -10.53 28.70 29.33
C PRO A 248 -11.30 27.37 29.30
N GLN A 249 -11.90 27.00 28.17
CA GLN A 249 -12.58 25.71 27.99
C GLN A 249 -11.62 24.53 28.02
N LEU A 250 -10.33 24.74 27.71
CA LEU A 250 -9.31 23.70 27.82
C LEU A 250 -8.98 23.35 29.28
N ASP A 251 -9.11 24.32 30.18
CA ASP A 251 -8.86 24.18 31.62
C ASP A 251 -10.08 23.68 32.40
N ALA A 252 -11.25 23.61 31.76
CA ALA A 252 -12.46 23.08 32.38
C ALA A 252 -12.32 21.58 32.67
N PHE A 253 -12.06 21.25 33.93
CA PHE A 253 -12.38 19.94 34.50
C PHE A 253 -13.84 20.01 34.95
N SER A 254 -14.76 19.49 34.16
CA SER A 254 -16.18 19.66 34.48
C SER A 254 -16.94 18.35 34.49
N ASP A 255 -17.47 18.05 35.69
CA ASP A 255 -18.56 17.13 36.04
C ASP A 255 -19.90 17.43 35.31
N ALA A 256 -19.90 18.21 34.22
CA ALA A 256 -21.13 18.69 33.56
C ALA A 256 -21.50 17.95 32.26
N ASP A 257 -20.91 16.79 31.99
CA ASP A 257 -20.97 16.20 30.64
C ASP A 257 -21.39 14.72 30.62
N ALA A 258 -22.33 14.31 31.48
CA ALA A 258 -23.19 13.15 31.21
C ALA A 258 -24.25 13.54 30.15
N PRO A 259 -24.67 12.64 29.24
CA PRO A 259 -25.24 12.99 27.95
C PRO A 259 -26.59 13.66 28.12
N ARG A 260 -26.60 14.98 27.98
CA ARG A 260 -27.79 15.64 27.50
C ARG A 260 -27.90 15.34 26.02
N ALA A 261 -28.94 14.62 25.65
CA ALA A 261 -29.46 14.61 24.31
C ALA A 261 -29.55 16.08 23.82
N VAL A 262 -28.61 16.49 22.97
CA VAL A 262 -28.68 17.79 22.31
C VAL A 262 -29.68 17.61 21.18
N VAL A 263 -30.93 17.95 21.50
CA VAL A 263 -31.82 18.52 20.51
C VAL A 263 -31.10 19.74 19.93
N SER A 264 -30.87 19.71 18.62
CA SER A 264 -30.41 20.84 17.82
C SER A 264 -31.37 22.02 18.04
N VAL A 265 -31.00 22.93 18.95
CA VAL A 265 -31.57 24.27 19.02
C VAL A 265 -30.53 25.22 18.46
N VAL A 266 -30.93 25.83 17.35
CA VAL A 266 -30.32 26.99 16.72
C VAL A 266 -30.19 28.10 17.76
N ASP A 267 -28.98 28.62 17.99
CA ASP A 267 -28.83 29.97 18.53
C ASP A 267 -27.56 30.68 18.02
N ALA A 268 -27.71 32.00 17.96
CA ALA A 268 -27.04 33.02 17.15
C ALA A 268 -25.50 33.17 17.30
N PRO A 269 -24.84 33.79 16.28
CA PRO A 269 -23.39 34.04 16.28
C PRO A 269 -22.96 35.05 17.35
N PRO A 270 -21.69 35.02 17.80
CA PRO A 270 -21.13 36.06 18.67
C PRO A 270 -21.15 37.41 17.95
N ALA A 271 -21.41 38.47 18.71
CA ALA A 271 -21.47 39.84 18.20
C ALA A 271 -20.13 40.26 17.54
N PRO A 272 -20.15 41.16 16.55
CA PRO A 272 -18.94 41.60 15.86
C PRO A 272 -18.02 42.30 16.86
N VAL A 273 -16.73 41.96 16.82
CA VAL A 273 -15.70 42.82 17.40
C VAL A 273 -15.63 44.07 16.52
N GLU A 274 -16.35 45.11 16.90
CA GLU A 274 -16.20 46.44 16.32
C GLU A 274 -14.79 46.95 16.65
N GLY A 275 -13.97 47.19 15.62
CA GLY A 275 -12.75 47.98 15.76
C GLY A 275 -11.43 47.34 15.31
N ALA A 276 -11.41 46.16 14.70
CA ALA A 276 -10.24 45.76 13.91
C ALA A 276 -10.33 46.49 12.55
N ASP A 277 -9.57 47.57 12.41
CA ASP A 277 -9.37 48.24 11.12
C ASP A 277 -9.16 47.18 10.03
N ARG A 278 -9.91 47.31 8.94
CA ARG A 278 -9.76 46.51 7.72
C ARG A 278 -8.37 46.78 7.15
N VAL A 279 -7.36 46.07 7.66
CA VAL A 279 -6.08 45.95 6.97
C VAL A 279 -6.40 45.33 5.62
N ASP A 280 -6.03 46.02 4.55
CA ASP A 280 -6.17 45.53 3.20
C ASP A 280 -5.22 44.33 3.02
N ARG A 281 -5.76 43.11 3.14
CA ARG A 281 -5.02 41.83 3.11
C ARG A 281 -4.85 41.28 1.69
N GLU A 282 -4.90 42.15 0.69
CA GLU A 282 -4.85 41.77 -0.70
C GLU A 282 -3.48 41.16 -1.06
N VAL A 283 -3.51 40.06 -1.82
CA VAL A 283 -2.30 39.42 -2.35
C VAL A 283 -1.75 40.30 -3.47
N ARG A 284 -0.51 40.77 -3.30
CA ARG A 284 0.19 41.60 -4.29
C ARG A 284 1.11 40.73 -5.12
N GLN A 285 1.18 41.04 -6.42
CA GLN A 285 2.13 40.43 -7.33
C GLN A 285 3.31 41.38 -7.58
N SER A 286 4.52 40.84 -7.52
CA SER A 286 5.78 41.53 -7.85
C SER A 286 6.65 40.64 -8.73
N MET A 287 7.88 41.08 -9.01
CA MET A 287 8.87 40.37 -9.81
C MET A 287 10.24 40.47 -9.14
N LEU A 288 10.93 39.33 -8.99
CA LEU A 288 12.30 39.26 -8.46
C LEU A 288 13.17 38.44 -9.42
N ASN A 289 14.20 39.04 -10.01
CA ASN A 289 15.11 38.37 -10.96
C ASN A 289 14.42 37.66 -12.16
N GLY A 290 13.21 38.11 -12.53
CA GLY A 290 12.38 37.50 -13.57
C GLY A 290 11.46 36.38 -13.07
N ILE A 291 11.40 36.12 -11.77
CA ILE A 291 10.48 35.20 -11.11
C ILE A 291 9.29 36.00 -10.54
N PRO A 292 8.03 35.68 -10.90
CA PRO A 292 6.87 36.28 -10.25
C PRO A 292 6.85 35.98 -8.76
N VAL A 293 6.51 36.97 -7.94
CA VAL A 293 6.41 36.83 -6.48
C VAL A 293 5.01 37.21 -6.00
N LEU A 294 4.40 36.36 -5.18
CA LEU A 294 3.15 36.65 -4.46
C LEU A 294 3.46 37.06 -3.02
N LEU A 295 2.89 38.17 -2.57
CA LEU A 295 3.06 38.71 -1.23
C LEU A 295 1.69 38.88 -0.58
N CYS A 296 1.53 38.43 0.65
CA CYS A 296 0.38 38.81 1.48
C CYS A 296 0.86 39.33 2.84
N PRO A 297 0.23 40.37 3.43
CA PRO A 297 0.56 40.81 4.78
C PRO A 297 0.54 39.65 5.79
N ALA A 298 1.51 39.60 6.71
CA ALA A 298 1.53 38.63 7.79
C ALA A 298 0.73 39.13 8.99
N LEU A 299 0.20 38.22 9.82
CA LEU A 299 -0.41 38.64 11.08
C LEU A 299 0.70 39.10 12.05
N PRO A 300 0.46 40.15 12.85
CA PRO A 300 1.41 40.55 13.87
C PRO A 300 1.75 39.38 14.81
N GLY A 301 3.04 39.03 14.90
CA GLY A 301 3.51 37.91 15.74
C GLY A 301 3.37 36.51 15.14
N SER A 302 2.83 36.35 13.91
CA SER A 302 2.79 35.05 13.24
C SER A 302 4.13 34.69 12.59
N ARG A 303 4.44 33.39 12.53
CA ARG A 303 5.53 32.89 11.68
C ARG A 303 5.20 33.16 10.20
N GLN A 304 6.21 33.49 9.42
CA GLN A 304 6.05 33.73 7.99
C GLN A 304 6.03 32.40 7.24
N HIS A 305 5.07 32.28 6.32
CA HIS A 305 4.99 31.20 5.35
C HIS A 305 5.69 31.66 4.07
N ALA A 306 6.65 30.88 3.61
CA ALA A 306 7.41 31.19 2.41
C ALA A 306 7.58 29.93 1.56
N GLY A 307 7.67 30.10 0.25
CA GLY A 307 7.99 29.00 -0.63
C GLY A 307 8.21 29.38 -2.08
N ILE A 308 8.61 28.36 -2.84
CA ILE A 308 8.78 28.42 -4.28
C ILE A 308 8.03 27.25 -4.92
N THR A 309 7.20 27.56 -5.90
CA THR A 309 6.39 26.60 -6.64
C THR A 309 6.84 26.53 -8.09
N PHE A 310 7.12 25.33 -8.57
CA PHE A 310 7.48 25.07 -9.96
C PHE A 310 6.33 24.40 -10.70
N ARG A 311 6.11 24.78 -11.96
CA ARG A 311 5.20 24.05 -12.85
C ARG A 311 5.92 22.78 -13.28
N VAL A 312 5.84 21.73 -12.49
CA VAL A 312 6.25 20.36 -12.82
C VAL A 312 5.64 19.45 -11.78
N GLY A 313 5.05 18.34 -12.19
CA GLY A 313 4.54 17.34 -11.25
C GLY A 313 4.62 15.94 -11.84
N MET A 314 4.07 14.97 -11.12
CA MET A 314 4.09 13.56 -11.52
C MET A 314 3.47 13.32 -12.91
N ALA A 315 2.49 14.14 -13.31
CA ALA A 315 1.83 14.02 -14.61
C ALA A 315 2.71 14.42 -15.80
N ASP A 316 3.83 15.12 -15.57
CA ASP A 316 4.79 15.44 -16.62
C ASP A 316 5.68 14.23 -16.98
N GLU A 317 5.79 13.25 -16.08
CA GLU A 317 6.77 12.18 -16.18
C GLU A 317 6.35 11.09 -17.19
N PRO A 318 7.32 10.50 -17.91
CA PRO A 318 7.07 9.24 -18.59
C PRO A 318 6.97 8.12 -17.54
N LEU A 319 6.04 7.19 -17.70
CA LEU A 319 5.80 6.10 -16.74
C LEU A 319 7.08 5.30 -16.43
N ALA A 320 7.92 5.08 -17.44
CA ALA A 320 9.19 4.35 -17.29
C ALA A 320 10.25 5.08 -16.42
N ARG A 321 9.99 6.34 -16.05
CA ARG A 321 10.79 7.14 -15.12
C ARG A 321 9.90 7.80 -14.05
N ALA A 322 8.70 7.26 -13.81
CA ALA A 322 7.81 7.76 -12.77
C ALA A 322 8.51 7.71 -11.39
N GLY A 323 8.50 8.83 -10.66
CA GLY A 323 9.20 9.06 -9.40
C GLY A 323 10.35 10.07 -9.47
N MET A 324 10.76 10.54 -10.65
CA MET A 324 11.90 11.46 -10.80
C MET A 324 11.71 12.80 -10.09
N THR A 325 10.54 13.42 -10.20
CA THR A 325 10.27 14.75 -9.64
C THR A 325 10.24 14.68 -8.11
N HIS A 326 9.61 13.65 -7.56
CA HIS A 326 9.60 13.40 -6.11
C HIS A 326 11.01 13.06 -5.58
N LEU A 327 11.81 12.30 -6.33
CA LEU A 327 13.22 12.07 -6.00
C LEU A 327 14.06 13.36 -6.03
N ILE A 328 13.83 14.26 -6.99
CA ILE A 328 14.50 15.57 -7.02
C ILE A 328 14.10 16.42 -5.81
N GLU A 329 12.83 16.36 -5.40
CA GLU A 329 12.36 17.05 -4.20
C GLU A 329 13.14 16.61 -2.95
N HIS A 330 13.26 15.29 -2.73
CA HIS A 330 14.04 14.72 -1.63
C HIS A 330 15.52 15.16 -1.68
N LEU A 331 16.14 15.04 -2.86
CA LEU A 331 17.52 15.46 -3.06
C LEU A 331 17.71 16.96 -2.81
N ALA A 332 16.74 17.79 -3.19
CA ALA A 332 16.80 19.24 -3.02
C ALA A 332 16.73 19.65 -1.54
N LEU A 333 15.91 18.96 -0.74
CA LEU A 333 15.72 19.24 0.68
C LEU A 333 16.80 18.66 1.58
N HIS A 334 17.54 17.64 1.13
CA HIS A 334 18.54 16.98 1.97
C HIS A 334 19.56 17.94 2.62
N ARG A 335 20.03 18.98 1.92
CA ARG A 335 21.01 19.92 2.48
C ARG A 335 20.47 20.74 3.68
N LEU A 336 19.15 20.74 3.90
CA LEU A 336 18.44 21.50 4.93
C LEU A 336 18.11 20.70 6.20
N ASP A 337 18.26 19.37 6.16
CA ASP A 337 17.93 18.41 7.24
C ASP A 337 18.79 18.58 8.52
N VAL A 338 19.62 19.64 8.59
CA VAL A 338 20.53 19.99 9.70
C VAL A 338 20.03 21.20 10.51
N SER A 339 18.86 21.77 10.19
CA SER A 339 18.32 22.98 10.84
C SER A 339 16.99 22.73 11.57
N ASP A 340 16.77 23.42 12.70
CA ASP A 340 15.52 23.39 13.52
C ASP A 340 14.31 24.07 12.82
N VAL A 341 14.42 24.37 11.53
CA VAL A 341 13.45 25.16 10.75
C VAL A 341 12.38 24.25 10.15
N HIS A 342 11.10 24.58 10.36
CA HIS A 342 9.96 23.86 9.78
C HIS A 342 9.91 24.05 8.26
N HIS A 343 10.42 23.08 7.50
CA HIS A 343 10.41 23.09 6.03
C HIS A 343 9.85 21.77 5.47
N ASN A 344 9.31 21.82 4.25
CA ASN A 344 8.76 20.67 3.56
C ASN A 344 8.85 20.83 2.03
N GLY A 345 8.69 19.72 1.32
CA GLY A 345 8.45 19.66 -0.11
C GLY A 345 7.15 18.91 -0.37
N ALA A 346 6.51 19.19 -1.50
CA ALA A 346 5.43 18.34 -1.97
C ALA A 346 5.32 18.37 -3.50
N THR A 347 5.39 17.19 -4.09
CA THR A 347 5.15 16.94 -5.50
C THR A 347 3.69 16.48 -5.69
N SER A 348 2.90 17.32 -6.36
CA SER A 348 1.55 16.98 -6.79
C SER A 348 1.53 16.43 -8.23
N SER A 349 0.34 16.20 -8.77
CA SER A 349 0.19 15.82 -10.19
C SER A 349 0.78 16.86 -11.15
N THR A 350 0.71 18.16 -10.87
CA THR A 350 1.05 19.21 -11.87
C THR A 350 2.05 20.26 -11.40
N VAL A 351 2.28 20.37 -10.09
CA VAL A 351 3.23 21.31 -9.49
C VAL A 351 4.04 20.66 -8.39
N THR A 352 5.23 21.19 -8.16
CA THR A 352 6.14 20.81 -7.06
C THR A 352 6.45 22.08 -6.30
N HIS A 353 6.26 22.07 -5.00
CA HIS A 353 6.55 23.24 -4.18
C HIS A 353 7.42 22.89 -2.99
N PHE A 354 8.29 23.83 -2.64
CA PHE A 354 9.13 23.80 -1.46
C PHE A 354 8.64 24.92 -0.55
N LEU A 355 8.30 24.59 0.69
CA LEU A 355 7.67 25.51 1.63
C LEU A 355 8.34 25.47 2.99
N MET A 356 8.30 26.58 3.72
CA MET A 356 8.76 26.66 5.09
C MET A 356 7.89 27.61 5.93
N GLN A 357 7.97 27.44 7.24
CA GLN A 357 7.36 28.35 8.23
C GLN A 357 8.41 28.80 9.24
N GLY A 358 8.69 30.10 9.29
CA GLY A 358 9.71 30.66 10.19
C GLY A 358 9.87 32.17 10.08
N SER A 359 11.07 32.65 10.38
CA SER A 359 11.48 34.05 10.23
C SER A 359 11.87 34.40 8.79
N ALA A 360 11.94 35.71 8.50
CA ALA A 360 12.33 36.20 7.17
C ALA A 360 13.73 35.71 6.76
N SER A 361 14.68 35.67 7.69
CA SER A 361 16.04 35.19 7.45
C SER A 361 16.07 33.68 7.16
N GLU A 362 15.33 32.88 7.93
CA GLU A 362 15.23 31.44 7.69
C GLU A 362 14.58 31.14 6.34
N ALA A 363 13.61 31.96 5.92
CA ALA A 363 13.01 31.84 4.59
C ALA A 363 14.01 32.15 3.45
N VAL A 364 14.88 33.15 3.62
CA VAL A 364 15.95 33.45 2.65
C VAL A 364 16.93 32.27 2.54
N GLU A 365 17.41 31.78 3.69
CA GLU A 365 18.32 30.63 3.74
C GLU A 365 17.71 29.38 3.10
N PHE A 366 16.44 29.10 3.41
CA PHE A 366 15.69 27.99 2.82
C PHE A 366 15.61 28.08 1.29
N ILE A 367 15.15 29.22 0.76
CA ILE A 367 14.98 29.40 -0.69
C ILE A 367 16.34 29.34 -1.41
N HIS A 368 17.40 29.91 -0.82
CA HIS A 368 18.75 29.82 -1.37
C HIS A 368 19.24 28.38 -1.42
N SER A 369 19.12 27.64 -0.32
CA SER A 369 19.55 26.24 -0.27
C SER A 369 18.78 25.36 -1.25
N VAL A 370 17.46 25.53 -1.39
CA VAL A 370 16.66 24.79 -2.37
C VAL A 370 17.13 25.10 -3.79
N CYS A 371 17.31 26.38 -4.13
CA CYS A 371 17.78 26.76 -5.47
C CYS A 371 19.19 26.22 -5.76
N GLU A 372 20.08 26.23 -4.77
CA GLU A 372 21.44 25.68 -4.90
C GLU A 372 21.42 24.17 -5.12
N SER A 373 20.64 23.42 -4.33
CA SER A 373 20.51 21.96 -4.51
C SER A 373 19.86 21.60 -5.85
N LEU A 374 18.89 22.39 -6.33
CA LEU A 374 18.27 22.17 -7.64
C LEU A 374 19.23 22.44 -8.80
N HIS A 375 20.19 23.36 -8.61
CA HIS A 375 21.24 23.63 -9.59
C HIS A 375 22.31 22.53 -9.60
N ASP A 376 22.69 22.03 -8.42
CA ASP A 376 23.70 21.00 -8.21
C ASP A 376 23.16 19.91 -7.28
N LEU A 377 22.49 18.92 -7.87
CA LEU A 377 21.82 17.84 -7.14
C LEU A 377 22.84 16.95 -6.39
N PRO A 378 22.61 16.64 -5.10
CA PRO A 378 23.51 15.82 -4.29
C PRO A 378 23.42 14.32 -4.65
N PHE A 379 24.01 13.93 -5.78
CA PHE A 379 23.95 12.55 -6.29
C PHE A 379 24.61 11.51 -5.39
N GLU A 380 25.46 11.91 -4.45
CA GLU A 380 26.04 11.04 -3.44
C GLU A 380 24.99 10.33 -2.58
N ARG A 381 23.78 10.90 -2.45
CA ARG A 381 22.65 10.30 -1.72
C ARG A 381 21.62 9.63 -2.61
N LEU A 382 21.82 9.61 -3.93
CA LEU A 382 20.83 9.13 -4.88
C LEU A 382 20.25 7.76 -4.53
N GLU A 383 21.12 6.78 -4.27
CA GLU A 383 20.69 5.40 -3.97
C GLU A 383 20.06 5.27 -2.57
N THR A 384 20.46 6.12 -1.62
CA THR A 384 19.82 6.23 -0.30
C THR A 384 18.41 6.79 -0.41
N GLU A 385 18.23 7.90 -1.14
CA GLU A 385 16.91 8.52 -1.34
C GLU A 385 15.97 7.60 -2.12
N LYS A 386 16.47 6.92 -3.17
CA LYS A 386 15.70 5.88 -3.85
C LYS A 386 15.23 4.79 -2.88
N SER A 387 16.11 4.34 -1.99
CA SER A 387 15.77 3.32 -0.99
C SER A 387 14.71 3.81 0.00
N ILE A 388 14.80 5.06 0.47
CA ILE A 388 13.81 5.70 1.33
C ILE A 388 12.45 5.74 0.62
N LEU A 389 12.41 6.21 -0.62
CA LEU A 389 11.21 6.27 -1.44
C LEU A 389 10.60 4.88 -1.72
N TYR A 390 11.43 3.84 -1.91
CA TYR A 390 10.92 2.48 -2.00
C TYR A 390 10.26 2.01 -0.71
N THR A 391 10.87 2.29 0.44
CA THR A 391 10.28 1.95 1.74
C THR A 391 8.97 2.69 1.93
N GLU A 392 8.94 3.99 1.66
CA GLU A 392 7.74 4.81 1.72
C GLU A 392 6.64 4.29 0.79
N ALA A 393 6.97 3.98 -0.46
CA ALA A 393 6.03 3.41 -1.43
C ALA A 393 5.53 2.00 -1.05
N SER A 394 6.31 1.23 -0.29
CA SER A 394 5.92 -0.10 0.18
C SER A 394 4.96 -0.06 1.37
N HIS A 395 4.97 1.05 2.13
CA HIS A 395 4.05 1.31 3.25
C HIS A 395 2.84 2.16 2.87
N ARG A 396 2.91 2.91 1.76
CA ARG A 396 1.77 3.66 1.20
C ARG A 396 0.78 2.70 0.53
N GLU A 397 -0.40 2.52 1.10
CA GLU A 397 -1.53 2.01 0.33
C GLU A 397 -1.81 2.99 -0.84
N LEU A 398 -1.99 2.45 -2.05
CA LEU A 398 -2.40 3.26 -3.20
C LEU A 398 -3.76 3.87 -2.90
N GLY A 399 -3.77 5.16 -2.52
CA GLY A 399 -4.99 5.89 -2.25
C GLY A 399 -5.98 5.77 -3.41
N TRP A 400 -7.24 5.52 -3.10
CA TRP A 400 -8.32 5.31 -4.07
C TRP A 400 -8.41 6.40 -5.16
N ALA A 401 -8.08 7.65 -4.85
CA ALA A 401 -8.04 8.75 -5.80
C ALA A 401 -6.99 8.50 -6.90
N ARG A 402 -5.85 7.91 -6.56
CA ARG A 402 -4.81 7.49 -7.51
C ARG A 402 -5.28 6.34 -8.40
N VAL A 403 -6.06 5.39 -7.86
CA VAL A 403 -6.71 4.34 -8.66
C VAL A 403 -7.68 4.94 -9.67
N LEU A 404 -8.57 5.83 -9.22
CA LEU A 404 -9.51 6.55 -10.08
C LEU A 404 -8.79 7.37 -11.16
N ALA A 405 -7.67 8.02 -10.82
CA ALA A 405 -6.84 8.75 -11.77
C ALA A 405 -6.25 7.84 -12.85
N ALA A 406 -5.63 6.71 -12.49
CA ALA A 406 -5.12 5.74 -13.46
C ALA A 406 -6.23 5.18 -14.35
N SER A 407 -7.39 4.86 -13.78
CA SER A 407 -8.53 4.35 -14.56
C SER A 407 -9.19 5.40 -15.45
N ARG A 408 -9.13 6.68 -15.10
CA ARG A 408 -9.64 7.77 -15.93
C ARG A 408 -8.67 8.11 -17.06
N TYR A 409 -7.39 8.27 -16.74
CA TYR A 409 -6.40 8.90 -17.61
C TYR A 409 -5.46 7.90 -18.30
N GLY A 410 -5.39 6.65 -17.82
CA GLY A 410 -4.46 5.64 -18.32
C GLY A 410 -3.04 5.83 -17.81
N ALA A 411 -2.07 5.17 -18.44
CA ALA A 411 -0.68 5.10 -18.00
C ALA A 411 0.18 6.31 -18.42
N ARG A 412 -0.42 7.51 -18.43
CA ARG A 412 0.18 8.78 -18.88
C ARG A 412 -0.46 10.00 -18.22
N GLY A 413 0.24 11.13 -18.23
CA GLY A 413 -0.32 12.40 -17.78
C GLY A 413 -0.87 12.29 -16.35
N TYR A 414 -2.08 12.81 -16.14
CA TYR A 414 -2.77 12.77 -14.86
C TYR A 414 -3.02 11.36 -14.29
N GLY A 415 -2.81 10.29 -15.06
CA GLY A 415 -2.92 8.91 -14.55
C GLY A 415 -1.63 8.35 -13.97
N ILE A 416 -0.47 8.96 -14.21
CA ILE A 416 0.84 8.50 -13.70
C ILE A 416 0.85 8.27 -12.17
N PRO A 417 0.27 9.17 -11.33
CA PRO A 417 0.23 8.94 -9.88
C PRO A 417 -0.41 7.60 -9.46
N GLY A 418 -1.31 7.05 -10.27
CA GLY A 418 -1.95 5.75 -10.03
C GLY A 418 -1.08 4.53 -10.24
N PHE A 419 0.13 4.68 -10.77
CA PHE A 419 1.09 3.59 -10.96
C PHE A 419 2.24 3.62 -9.95
N GLY A 420 2.21 4.57 -9.02
CA GLY A 420 3.29 4.81 -8.07
C GLY A 420 4.62 5.15 -8.76
N GLU A 421 5.71 4.95 -8.05
CA GLU A 421 7.06 5.28 -8.52
C GLU A 421 7.70 4.11 -9.27
N LEU A 422 6.95 3.56 -10.23
CA LEU A 422 7.32 2.38 -11.01
C LEU A 422 8.70 2.51 -11.67
N GLY A 423 9.04 3.72 -12.10
CA GLY A 423 10.23 4.04 -12.88
C GLY A 423 11.48 4.32 -12.05
N LEU A 424 11.36 4.48 -10.73
CA LEU A 424 12.45 4.80 -9.81
C LEU A 424 13.72 3.93 -9.99
N PRO A 425 13.65 2.60 -10.24
CA PRO A 425 14.86 1.80 -10.42
C PRO A 425 15.65 2.14 -11.68
N ALA A 426 14.98 2.69 -12.70
CA ALA A 426 15.59 3.03 -13.97
C ALA A 426 16.08 4.49 -14.05
N VAL A 427 15.82 5.30 -13.03
CA VAL A 427 16.23 6.71 -12.99
C VAL A 427 17.75 6.82 -12.78
N THR A 428 18.41 7.53 -13.69
CA THR A 428 19.86 7.79 -13.65
C THR A 428 20.19 9.23 -13.25
N PRO A 429 21.42 9.53 -12.82
CA PRO A 429 21.86 10.91 -12.60
C PRO A 429 21.71 11.81 -13.84
N ASP A 430 21.90 11.26 -15.05
CA ASP A 430 21.72 12.00 -16.30
C ASP A 430 20.25 12.38 -16.53
N ASP A 431 19.32 11.44 -16.29
CA ASP A 431 17.87 11.70 -16.36
C ASP A 431 17.50 12.85 -15.40
N LEU A 432 18.01 12.82 -14.17
CA LEU A 432 17.74 13.85 -13.16
C LEU A 432 18.33 15.21 -13.51
N ARG A 433 19.55 15.28 -14.05
CA ARG A 433 20.15 16.54 -14.52
C ARG A 433 19.37 17.14 -15.68
N GLU A 434 18.98 16.32 -16.65
CA GLU A 434 18.16 16.77 -17.76
C GLU A 434 16.80 17.29 -17.24
N TRP A 435 16.14 16.53 -16.37
CA TRP A 435 14.86 16.90 -15.78
C TRP A 435 14.94 18.21 -14.98
N ALA A 436 15.94 18.33 -14.10
CA ALA A 436 16.19 19.52 -13.30
C ALA A 436 16.38 20.76 -14.20
N SER A 437 17.28 20.68 -15.18
CA SER A 437 17.56 21.78 -16.12
C SER A 437 16.34 22.19 -16.96
N ARG A 438 15.43 21.25 -17.22
CA ARG A 438 14.26 21.47 -18.06
C ARG A 438 13.09 22.11 -17.33
N TYR A 439 12.92 21.80 -16.05
CA TYR A 439 11.72 22.12 -15.27
C TYR A 439 11.97 23.06 -14.09
N PHE A 440 13.11 22.98 -13.41
CA PHE A 440 13.43 23.81 -12.25
C PHE A 440 14.20 25.06 -12.68
N THR A 441 13.49 25.96 -13.35
CA THR A 441 14.02 27.18 -13.97
C THR A 441 13.25 28.40 -13.50
N ARG A 442 13.85 29.59 -13.58
CA ARG A 442 13.23 30.85 -13.13
C ARG A 442 11.92 31.17 -13.88
N ASP A 443 11.85 30.85 -15.18
CA ASP A 443 10.68 31.09 -16.03
C ASP A 443 9.53 30.12 -15.74
N ASN A 444 9.81 29.05 -15.00
CA ASN A 444 8.89 27.98 -14.65
C ASN A 444 8.59 27.94 -13.14
N ALA A 445 8.92 29.00 -12.42
CA ALA A 445 8.74 29.15 -10.97
C ALA A 445 7.84 30.35 -10.61
N VAL A 446 7.23 30.29 -9.43
CA VAL A 446 6.59 31.42 -8.74
C VAL A 446 7.00 31.36 -7.27
N LEU A 447 7.49 32.46 -6.75
CA LEU A 447 7.77 32.62 -5.32
C LEU A 447 6.53 33.13 -4.61
N TRP A 448 6.38 32.78 -3.34
CA TRP A 448 5.31 33.30 -2.52
C TRP A 448 5.77 33.46 -1.07
N PHE A 449 5.26 34.50 -0.42
CA PHE A 449 5.72 34.92 0.89
C PHE A 449 4.60 35.62 1.67
N SER A 450 4.41 35.27 2.95
CA SER A 450 3.58 36.03 3.86
C SER A 450 4.45 37.04 4.64
N GLY A 451 4.32 38.31 4.32
CA GLY A 451 4.99 39.45 4.93
C GLY A 451 4.64 40.74 4.19
N ASP A 452 4.79 41.88 4.87
CA ASP A 452 4.47 43.19 4.28
C ASP A 452 5.42 43.56 3.14
N GLU A 453 6.66 43.08 3.21
CA GLU A 453 7.73 43.35 2.24
C GLU A 453 8.52 42.07 1.93
N LEU A 454 9.26 42.11 0.83
CA LEU A 454 10.20 41.03 0.48
C LEU A 454 11.36 41.00 1.49
N PRO A 455 11.79 39.82 1.96
CA PRO A 455 12.96 39.69 2.81
C PRO A 455 14.21 40.31 2.17
N ALA A 456 14.95 41.10 2.95
CA ALA A 456 16.22 41.66 2.52
C ALA A 456 17.22 40.52 2.21
N GLY A 457 17.92 40.61 1.08
CA GLY A 457 18.92 39.63 0.67
C GLY A 457 18.37 38.41 -0.08
N LEU A 458 17.06 38.33 -0.33
CA LEU A 458 16.47 37.27 -1.15
C LEU A 458 16.98 37.35 -2.60
N ASP A 459 17.73 36.34 -3.02
CA ASP A 459 18.35 36.20 -4.36
C ASP A 459 18.25 34.75 -4.86
N PRO A 460 17.08 34.33 -5.37
CA PRO A 460 16.88 32.96 -5.83
C PRO A 460 17.62 32.74 -7.15
N ARG A 461 18.77 32.06 -7.08
CA ARG A 461 19.62 31.78 -8.24
C ARG A 461 19.13 30.53 -8.98
N LEU A 462 18.25 30.73 -9.95
CA LEU A 462 17.78 29.68 -10.84
C LEU A 462 18.22 29.95 -12.29
N PRO A 463 18.50 28.89 -13.08
CA PRO A 463 18.82 29.05 -14.49
C PRO A 463 17.63 29.60 -15.27
N ALA A 464 17.92 30.30 -16.37
CA ALA A 464 16.92 30.68 -17.36
C ALA A 464 16.36 29.43 -18.05
N GLY A 465 15.09 29.46 -18.43
CA GLY A 465 14.41 28.34 -19.05
C GLY A 465 13.18 28.76 -19.83
N GLN A 466 12.13 27.94 -19.75
CA GLN A 466 10.85 28.21 -20.40
C GLN A 466 9.71 27.78 -19.49
N ARG A 467 8.66 28.59 -19.44
CA ARG A 467 7.40 28.19 -18.84
C ARG A 467 6.82 26.99 -19.58
N ARG A 468 6.57 25.92 -18.85
CA ARG A 468 6.05 24.67 -19.41
C ARG A 468 4.51 24.66 -19.32
N SER A 469 3.86 24.17 -20.38
CA SER A 469 2.40 24.00 -20.42
C SER A 469 1.98 22.78 -19.61
N LEU A 470 0.78 22.80 -19.02
CA LEU A 470 0.22 21.59 -18.40
C LEU A 470 0.14 20.41 -19.38
N PRO A 471 0.32 19.17 -18.91
CA PRO A 471 0.01 17.99 -19.72
C PRO A 471 -1.44 18.05 -20.22
N THR A 472 -1.68 17.65 -21.47
CA THR A 472 -3.04 17.53 -21.99
C THR A 472 -3.74 16.36 -21.29
N PRO A 473 -4.90 16.57 -20.63
CA PRO A 473 -5.65 15.48 -20.01
C PRO A 473 -6.06 14.44 -21.05
N SER A 474 -5.72 13.18 -20.80
CA SER A 474 -6.23 12.04 -21.56
C SER A 474 -7.63 11.62 -21.06
N SER A 475 -8.25 10.67 -21.73
CA SER A 475 -9.30 9.85 -21.14
C SER A 475 -9.21 8.46 -21.77
N VAL A 476 -9.31 7.43 -20.94
CA VAL A 476 -9.41 6.02 -21.39
C VAL A 476 -10.81 5.46 -21.11
N LEU A 477 -11.66 6.26 -20.47
CA LEU A 477 -13.06 5.93 -20.26
C LEU A 477 -13.80 6.01 -21.61
N PRO A 478 -14.50 4.94 -22.04
CA PRO A 478 -15.23 4.96 -23.30
C PRO A 478 -16.43 5.91 -23.26
N THR A 479 -17.08 6.00 -22.10
CA THR A 479 -18.26 6.83 -21.84
C THR A 479 -18.21 7.33 -20.41
N THR A 480 -18.80 8.48 -20.12
CA THR A 480 -19.09 8.95 -18.76
C THR A 480 -20.58 9.29 -18.64
N PRO A 481 -21.20 9.09 -17.46
CA PRO A 481 -20.58 8.59 -16.23
C PRO A 481 -20.24 7.09 -16.29
N ALA A 482 -19.26 6.66 -15.49
CA ALA A 482 -18.73 5.30 -15.52
C ALA A 482 -18.42 4.75 -14.12
N TYR A 483 -18.27 3.44 -14.00
CA TYR A 483 -17.87 2.80 -12.74
C TYR A 483 -16.88 1.66 -12.94
N ILE A 484 -16.07 1.43 -11.93
CA ILE A 484 -15.13 0.32 -11.81
C ILE A 484 -15.60 -0.56 -10.66
N SER A 485 -15.62 -1.87 -10.87
CA SER A 485 -15.89 -2.86 -9.83
C SER A 485 -14.62 -3.61 -9.44
N GLY A 486 -14.56 -4.07 -8.20
CA GLY A 486 -13.40 -4.76 -7.64
C GLY A 486 -12.40 -3.83 -6.95
N GLY A 487 -12.87 -2.68 -6.47
CA GLY A 487 -12.13 -1.85 -5.53
C GLY A 487 -11.91 -2.55 -4.18
N PRO A 488 -11.12 -1.94 -3.28
CA PRO A 488 -10.87 -2.49 -1.94
C PRO A 488 -12.18 -2.73 -1.18
N GLN A 489 -12.23 -3.80 -0.39
CA GLN A 489 -13.41 -4.07 0.42
C GLN A 489 -13.56 -2.97 1.46
N GLY A 490 -14.70 -2.29 1.40
CA GLY A 490 -15.13 -1.32 2.40
C GLY A 490 -14.87 0.14 2.09
N LEU A 491 -14.66 0.48 0.82
CA LEU A 491 -14.65 1.86 0.35
C LEU A 491 -15.49 2.01 -0.91
N VAL A 492 -16.24 3.11 -0.99
CA VAL A 492 -16.81 3.63 -2.23
C VAL A 492 -16.21 5.00 -2.52
N GLY A 493 -15.71 5.20 -3.73
CA GLY A 493 -15.09 6.46 -4.16
C GLY A 493 -15.76 7.04 -5.40
N LEU A 494 -15.73 8.35 -5.54
CA LEU A 494 -16.20 9.12 -6.68
C LEU A 494 -15.12 10.10 -7.12
N SER A 495 -14.88 10.17 -8.42
CA SER A 495 -14.06 11.23 -9.05
C SER A 495 -14.86 11.87 -10.19
N ALA A 496 -14.96 13.20 -10.20
CA ALA A 496 -15.67 13.97 -11.21
C ALA A 496 -14.83 15.17 -11.68
N VAL A 497 -15.05 15.62 -12.92
CA VAL A 497 -14.36 16.76 -13.52
C VAL A 497 -15.36 17.87 -13.85
N VAL A 498 -15.16 19.06 -13.31
CA VAL A 498 -16.11 20.18 -13.41
C VAL A 498 -15.42 21.49 -13.82
N GLY A 499 -16.16 22.46 -14.35
CA GLY A 499 -15.68 23.81 -14.56
C GLY A 499 -15.19 24.45 -13.26
N ARG A 500 -14.04 25.12 -13.30
CA ARG A 500 -13.41 25.69 -12.10
C ARG A 500 -14.06 27.03 -11.70
N GLY A 501 -14.80 27.05 -10.59
CA GLY A 501 -15.36 28.28 -10.04
C GLY A 501 -16.18 28.11 -8.76
N PRO A 502 -16.74 29.22 -8.23
CA PRO A 502 -17.50 29.24 -6.98
C PRO A 502 -18.66 28.24 -6.92
N ALA A 503 -19.47 28.15 -7.98
CA ALA A 503 -20.59 27.21 -8.05
C ALA A 503 -20.16 25.74 -7.87
N ALA A 504 -19.04 25.35 -8.48
CA ALA A 504 -18.49 23.99 -8.34
C ALA A 504 -17.97 23.72 -6.92
N ARG A 505 -17.34 24.73 -6.28
CA ARG A 505 -16.92 24.61 -4.87
C ARG A 505 -18.14 24.49 -3.95
N LEU A 506 -19.16 25.32 -4.12
CA LEU A 506 -20.41 25.24 -3.36
C LEU A 506 -21.11 23.90 -3.54
N PHE A 507 -21.13 23.36 -4.78
CA PHE A 507 -21.64 22.02 -5.04
C PHE A 507 -20.85 20.94 -4.29
N THR A 508 -19.51 21.05 -4.19
CA THR A 508 -18.69 20.06 -3.48
C THR A 508 -19.04 20.00 -1.99
N GLU A 509 -19.18 21.16 -1.36
CA GLU A 509 -19.57 21.27 0.05
C GLU A 509 -21.02 20.79 0.30
N LEU A 510 -21.92 21.06 -0.65
CA LEU A 510 -23.29 20.51 -0.63
C LEU A 510 -23.29 18.98 -0.75
N LEU A 511 -22.47 18.43 -1.65
CA LEU A 511 -22.32 17.00 -1.86
C LEU A 511 -21.86 16.32 -0.56
N GLU A 512 -20.77 16.80 0.07
CA GLU A 512 -20.29 16.24 1.34
C GLU A 512 -21.39 16.25 2.40
N ARG A 513 -22.07 17.39 2.56
CA ARG A 513 -23.11 17.54 3.59
C ARG A 513 -24.31 16.62 3.36
N GLU A 514 -24.76 16.49 2.12
CA GLU A 514 -25.86 15.61 1.76
C GLU A 514 -25.48 14.14 1.93
N LEU A 515 -24.24 13.76 1.60
CA LEU A 515 -23.71 12.42 1.87
C LEU A 515 -23.63 12.14 3.38
N VAL A 516 -23.09 13.06 4.17
CA VAL A 516 -23.01 12.92 5.65
C VAL A 516 -24.40 12.79 6.25
N LYS A 517 -25.35 13.63 5.84
CA LYS A 517 -26.74 13.55 6.31
C LYS A 517 -27.35 12.18 6.03
N HIS A 518 -27.33 11.72 4.77
CA HIS A 518 -28.07 10.52 4.38
C HIS A 518 -27.34 9.21 4.72
N LEU A 519 -26.02 9.15 4.50
CA LEU A 519 -25.25 7.92 4.69
C LEU A 519 -24.85 7.70 6.15
N ARG A 520 -24.53 8.77 6.90
CA ARG A 520 -24.11 8.65 8.30
C ARG A 520 -25.27 8.87 9.27
N HIS A 521 -25.94 10.02 9.21
CA HIS A 521 -26.92 10.38 10.25
C HIS A 521 -28.27 9.66 10.11
N GLU A 522 -28.82 9.58 8.90
CA GLU A 522 -30.12 8.95 8.68
C GLU A 522 -30.03 7.42 8.58
N SER A 523 -28.98 6.90 7.92
CA SER A 523 -28.87 5.47 7.60
C SER A 523 -27.82 4.70 8.42
N GLY A 524 -26.84 5.37 9.04
CA GLY A 524 -25.77 4.70 9.79
C GLY A 524 -24.90 3.74 8.97
N LEU A 525 -24.79 3.96 7.65
CA LEU A 525 -24.13 3.06 6.70
C LEU A 525 -22.62 3.31 6.55
N SER A 526 -22.19 4.54 6.85
CA SER A 526 -20.80 5.02 6.73
C SER A 526 -20.46 5.94 7.89
N TYR A 527 -19.22 5.88 8.38
CA TYR A 527 -18.70 6.75 9.43
C TYR A 527 -17.79 7.85 8.87
N ALA A 528 -16.88 7.48 7.96
CA ALA A 528 -15.92 8.36 7.31
C ALA A 528 -16.41 8.76 5.92
N ILE A 529 -16.81 10.02 5.78
CA ILE A 529 -17.27 10.62 4.53
C ILE A 529 -16.50 11.92 4.32
N SER A 530 -16.06 12.16 3.10
CA SER A 530 -15.42 13.41 2.70
C SER A 530 -15.75 13.75 1.25
N ALA A 531 -15.72 15.04 0.92
CA ALA A 531 -15.63 15.49 -0.46
C ALA A 531 -14.65 16.66 -0.60
N ASP A 532 -13.72 16.52 -1.54
CA ASP A 532 -12.63 17.45 -1.76
C ASP A 532 -12.72 18.08 -3.15
N TYR A 533 -12.31 19.33 -3.24
CA TYR A 533 -12.24 20.10 -4.48
C TYR A 533 -10.80 20.53 -4.74
N ALA A 534 -10.24 20.10 -5.86
CA ALA A 534 -8.87 20.42 -6.25
C ALA A 534 -8.80 21.01 -7.67
N ALA A 535 -7.91 21.98 -7.88
CA ALA A 535 -7.63 22.47 -9.23
C ALA A 535 -6.91 21.38 -10.02
N ARG A 536 -7.44 21.05 -11.21
CA ARG A 536 -6.76 20.16 -12.14
C ARG A 536 -5.90 20.94 -13.11
N ASP A 537 -6.48 22.00 -13.68
CA ASP A 537 -5.85 22.92 -14.63
C ASP A 537 -6.42 24.35 -14.49
N ALA A 538 -6.09 25.23 -15.44
CA ALA A 538 -6.54 26.62 -15.42
C ALA A 538 -8.08 26.78 -15.45
N GLY A 539 -8.79 25.88 -16.13
CA GLY A 539 -10.23 25.96 -16.40
C GLY A 539 -11.07 24.89 -15.72
N ARG A 540 -10.47 23.78 -15.27
CA ARG A 540 -11.15 22.60 -14.72
C ARG A 540 -10.66 22.27 -13.32
N ALA A 541 -11.56 21.69 -12.53
CA ALA A 541 -11.30 21.16 -11.21
C ALA A 541 -11.76 19.69 -11.15
N GLU A 542 -11.21 18.97 -10.18
CA GLU A 542 -11.64 17.63 -9.81
C GLU A 542 -12.37 17.68 -8.47
N ILE A 543 -13.47 16.91 -8.40
CA ILE A 543 -14.20 16.62 -7.18
C ILE A 543 -13.95 15.16 -6.84
N HIS A 544 -13.50 14.93 -5.62
CA HIS A 544 -13.21 13.62 -5.07
C HIS A 544 -14.10 13.40 -3.87
N ALA A 545 -14.89 12.34 -3.81
CA ALA A 545 -15.71 12.03 -2.65
C ALA A 545 -15.59 10.56 -2.25
N THR A 546 -15.62 10.29 -0.95
CA THR A 546 -15.51 8.94 -0.40
C THR A 546 -16.50 8.66 0.70
N ALA A 547 -16.84 7.38 0.83
CA ALA A 547 -17.55 6.82 1.98
C ALA A 547 -16.97 5.43 2.30
N ASP A 548 -16.68 5.17 3.57
CA ASP A 548 -16.38 3.84 4.08
C ASP A 548 -17.65 2.96 4.13
N ALA A 549 -17.49 1.65 3.99
CA ALA A 549 -18.60 0.72 3.94
C ALA A 549 -18.26 -0.60 4.64
N LEU A 550 -19.12 -1.09 5.53
CA LEU A 550 -18.97 -2.46 6.03
C LEU A 550 -19.39 -3.47 4.95
N PRO A 551 -18.72 -4.62 4.80
CA PRO A 551 -19.09 -5.62 3.79
C PRO A 551 -20.58 -6.03 3.81
N ALA A 552 -21.20 -6.05 4.99
CA ALA A 552 -22.62 -6.40 5.14
C ALA A 552 -23.61 -5.31 4.70
N THR A 553 -23.17 -4.05 4.57
CA THR A 553 -24.03 -2.91 4.25
C THR A 553 -23.68 -2.24 2.91
N GLN A 554 -22.67 -2.75 2.19
CA GLN A 554 -22.18 -2.19 0.92
C GLN A 554 -23.28 -1.95 -0.11
N ASP A 555 -24.14 -2.93 -0.37
CA ASP A 555 -25.21 -2.77 -1.37
C ASP A 555 -26.17 -1.64 -0.99
N LYS A 556 -26.57 -1.57 0.29
CA LYS A 556 -27.45 -0.51 0.80
C LYS A 556 -26.79 0.86 0.72
N LEU A 557 -25.50 0.95 1.04
CA LEU A 557 -24.72 2.18 0.94
C LEU A 557 -24.66 2.65 -0.50
N ILE A 558 -24.38 1.75 -1.45
CA ILE A 558 -24.34 2.08 -2.88
C ILE A 558 -25.71 2.57 -3.34
N SER A 559 -26.81 1.90 -3.00
CA SER A 559 -28.15 2.37 -3.38
C SER A 559 -28.45 3.77 -2.81
N SER A 560 -28.17 3.99 -1.52
CA SER A 560 -28.39 5.30 -0.87
C SER A 560 -27.50 6.41 -1.45
N LEU A 561 -26.25 6.10 -1.77
CA LEU A 561 -25.35 7.00 -2.50
C LEU A 561 -25.96 7.38 -3.86
N MET A 562 -26.43 6.40 -4.63
CA MET A 562 -27.02 6.66 -5.95
C MET A 562 -28.27 7.55 -5.85
N ASP A 563 -29.09 7.37 -4.81
CA ASP A 563 -30.26 8.23 -4.56
C ASP A 563 -29.85 9.68 -4.26
N VAL A 564 -28.82 9.88 -3.42
CA VAL A 564 -28.27 11.22 -3.14
C VAL A 564 -27.75 11.87 -4.42
N LEU A 565 -26.94 11.15 -5.21
CA LEU A 565 -26.38 11.66 -6.45
C LEU A 565 -27.48 12.00 -7.48
N ALA A 566 -28.49 11.16 -7.62
CA ALA A 566 -29.60 11.42 -8.53
C ALA A 566 -30.38 12.68 -8.14
N ARG A 567 -30.68 12.84 -6.84
CA ARG A 567 -31.35 14.03 -6.31
C ARG A 567 -30.52 15.30 -6.49
N LEU A 568 -29.21 15.25 -6.29
CA LEU A 568 -28.33 16.40 -6.52
C LEU A 568 -28.20 16.75 -8.01
N ARG A 569 -28.31 15.76 -8.90
CA ARG A 569 -28.25 15.96 -10.36
C ARG A 569 -29.52 16.58 -10.92
N GLU A 570 -30.68 16.11 -10.49
CA GLU A 570 -31.97 16.40 -11.13
C GLU A 570 -32.94 17.20 -10.24
N GLY A 571 -32.72 17.22 -8.92
CA GLY A 571 -33.56 17.92 -7.97
C GLY A 571 -33.27 19.41 -7.88
N GLU A 572 -34.18 20.12 -7.22
CA GLU A 572 -33.98 21.51 -6.82
C GLU A 572 -32.98 21.57 -5.66
N ILE A 573 -31.99 22.48 -5.76
CA ILE A 573 -31.07 22.76 -4.66
C ILE A 573 -31.84 23.58 -3.62
N ASP A 574 -31.95 23.07 -2.39
CA ASP A 574 -32.58 23.78 -1.28
C ASP A 574 -31.90 25.13 -1.06
N PRO A 575 -32.61 26.26 -1.27
CA PRO A 575 -32.03 27.59 -1.11
C PRO A 575 -31.51 27.85 0.30
N ALA A 576 -32.17 27.32 1.34
CA ALA A 576 -31.73 27.51 2.72
C ALA A 576 -30.42 26.76 2.97
N LEU A 577 -30.29 25.53 2.48
CA LEU A 577 -29.07 24.74 2.58
C LEU A 577 -27.91 25.40 1.84
N LEU A 578 -28.16 25.93 0.64
CA LEU A 578 -27.16 26.64 -0.16
C LEU A 578 -26.62 27.86 0.60
N GLU A 579 -27.47 28.65 1.25
CA GLU A 579 -27.01 29.81 2.03
C GLU A 579 -26.16 29.41 3.24
N VAL A 580 -26.48 28.29 3.92
CA VAL A 580 -25.62 27.81 5.01
C VAL A 580 -24.24 27.38 4.48
N VAL A 581 -24.20 26.64 3.38
CA VAL A 581 -22.94 26.22 2.75
C VAL A 581 -22.14 27.42 2.28
N ARG A 582 -22.80 28.39 1.64
CA ARG A 582 -22.18 29.65 1.20
C ARG A 582 -21.58 30.42 2.37
N GLY A 583 -22.31 30.54 3.47
CA GLY A 583 -21.84 31.17 4.70
C GLY A 583 -20.54 30.57 5.21
N ARG A 584 -20.48 29.23 5.32
CA ARG A 584 -19.28 28.50 5.76
C ARG A 584 -18.08 28.73 4.84
N VAL A 585 -18.29 28.69 3.52
CA VAL A 585 -17.22 28.95 2.55
C VAL A 585 -16.71 30.40 2.64
N LEU A 586 -17.62 31.36 2.79
CA LEU A 586 -17.27 32.78 2.93
C LEU A 586 -16.52 33.06 4.24
N GLU A 587 -16.91 32.40 5.34
CA GLU A 587 -16.27 32.49 6.65
C GLU A 587 -14.84 31.93 6.60
N ALA A 588 -14.65 30.73 6.06
CA ALA A 588 -13.33 30.11 5.93
C ALA A 588 -12.36 30.98 5.10
N ARG A 589 -12.84 31.66 4.06
CA ARG A 589 -12.02 32.58 3.26
C ARG A 589 -11.69 33.90 3.95
N GLN A 590 -12.47 34.28 4.95
CA GLN A 590 -12.26 35.51 5.74
C GLN A 590 -11.44 35.25 7.00
N ALA A 591 -11.05 34.00 7.28
CA ALA A 591 -10.20 33.66 8.40
C ALA A 591 -8.87 34.45 8.36
N PRO A 592 -8.28 34.80 9.53
CA PRO A 592 -7.13 35.69 9.60
C PRO A 592 -5.93 35.30 8.73
N ASP A 593 -5.69 33.99 8.59
CA ASP A 593 -4.56 33.40 7.88
C ASP A 593 -4.91 32.82 6.50
N ALA A 594 -6.18 32.94 6.06
CA ALA A 594 -6.67 32.37 4.81
C ALA A 594 -5.86 32.83 3.58
N ALA A 595 -5.42 34.10 3.55
CA ALA A 595 -4.60 34.63 2.46
C ALA A 595 -3.22 33.94 2.38
N ALA A 596 -2.56 33.74 3.53
CA ALA A 596 -1.28 33.05 3.62
C ALA A 596 -1.41 31.57 3.25
N GLN A 597 -2.49 30.90 3.67
CA GLN A 597 -2.80 29.52 3.29
C GLN A 597 -3.12 29.37 1.80
N ALA A 598 -3.67 30.40 1.15
CA ALA A 598 -4.00 30.38 -0.27
C ALA A 598 -2.79 30.57 -1.21
N LEU A 599 -1.66 31.09 -0.71
CA LEU A 599 -0.48 31.43 -1.51
C LEU A 599 0.03 30.29 -2.42
N PRO A 600 0.19 29.02 -1.95
CA PRO A 600 0.62 27.93 -2.82
C PRO A 600 -0.35 27.67 -3.97
N GLY A 601 -1.66 27.73 -3.69
CA GLY A 601 -2.71 27.56 -4.71
C GLY A 601 -2.74 28.71 -5.72
N LEU A 602 -2.54 29.95 -5.28
CA LEU A 602 -2.43 31.12 -6.16
C LEU A 602 -1.16 31.08 -7.01
N ALA A 603 -0.06 30.58 -6.46
CA ALA A 603 1.17 30.34 -7.22
C ALA A 603 0.94 29.30 -8.32
N ALA A 604 0.22 28.21 -8.01
CA ALA A 604 -0.22 27.22 -9.00
C ALA A 604 -1.19 27.82 -10.04
N ASP A 605 -2.05 28.77 -9.67
CA ASP A 605 -2.93 29.45 -10.63
C ASP A 605 -2.16 30.28 -11.65
N LEU A 606 -1.19 31.07 -11.16
CA LEU A 606 -0.25 31.76 -12.04
C LEU A 606 0.50 30.76 -12.91
N LEU A 607 1.08 29.71 -12.29
CA LEU A 607 1.38 28.36 -12.82
C LEU A 607 0.71 28.05 -14.16
N PHE A 608 -0.61 27.94 -14.07
CA PHE A 608 -1.49 27.44 -15.12
C PHE A 608 -1.92 28.52 -16.12
N GLY A 609 -1.50 29.77 -15.92
CA GLY A 609 -1.90 30.90 -16.77
C GLY A 609 -3.26 31.50 -16.38
N ARG A 610 -3.74 31.23 -15.16
CA ARG A 610 -4.97 31.82 -14.62
C ARG A 610 -4.61 33.14 -13.93
N PRO A 611 -5.27 34.26 -14.27
CA PRO A 611 -4.98 35.54 -13.65
C PRO A 611 -5.40 35.55 -12.17
N LEU A 612 -4.65 36.25 -11.33
CA LEU A 612 -5.04 36.52 -9.96
C LEU A 612 -6.37 37.29 -9.95
N THR A 613 -7.28 36.85 -9.10
CA THR A 613 -8.55 37.53 -8.86
C THR A 613 -8.49 38.12 -7.47
N SER A 614 -8.81 39.41 -7.31
CA SER A 614 -8.89 40.05 -5.99
C SER A 614 -9.85 39.26 -5.08
N GLU A 615 -9.54 39.18 -3.78
CA GLU A 615 -10.39 38.47 -2.82
C GLU A 615 -11.82 39.03 -2.81
N ALA A 616 -11.98 40.36 -2.92
CA ALA A 616 -13.28 41.01 -3.01
C ALA A 616 -14.12 40.50 -4.19
N ALA A 617 -13.54 40.44 -5.39
CA ALA A 617 -14.22 39.93 -6.58
C ALA A 617 -14.54 38.42 -6.46
N LEU A 618 -13.67 37.64 -5.81
CA LEU A 618 -13.94 36.22 -5.58
C LEU A 618 -15.10 36.01 -4.60
N LEU A 619 -15.10 36.74 -3.48
CA LEU A 619 -16.19 36.73 -2.49
C LEU A 619 -17.51 37.20 -3.12
N ASP A 620 -17.48 38.22 -3.99
CA ASP A 620 -18.67 38.66 -4.73
C ASP A 620 -19.22 37.55 -5.64
N ARG A 621 -18.36 36.82 -6.36
CA ARG A 621 -18.80 35.66 -7.16
C ARG A 621 -19.38 34.54 -6.30
N PHE A 622 -18.83 34.31 -5.10
CA PHE A 622 -19.44 33.37 -4.14
C PHE A 622 -20.79 33.86 -3.66
N ARG A 623 -21.00 35.16 -3.43
CA ARG A 623 -22.29 35.73 -3.01
C ARG A 623 -23.35 35.70 -4.11
N THR A 624 -22.94 35.91 -5.35
CA THR A 624 -23.84 36.02 -6.51
C THR A 624 -24.13 34.69 -7.20
N SER A 625 -23.41 33.61 -6.86
CA SER A 625 -23.68 32.26 -7.40
C SER A 625 -25.10 31.80 -7.04
N THR A 626 -25.90 31.44 -8.04
CA THR A 626 -27.30 31.04 -7.86
C THR A 626 -27.43 29.53 -7.64
N ALA A 627 -28.60 29.08 -7.18
CA ALA A 627 -28.94 27.66 -7.12
C ALA A 627 -28.89 26.99 -8.51
N GLU A 628 -29.21 27.74 -9.56
CA GLU A 628 -29.12 27.26 -10.94
C GLU A 628 -27.66 27.04 -11.38
N ASP A 629 -26.74 27.94 -11.02
CA ASP A 629 -25.31 27.77 -11.30
C ASP A 629 -24.74 26.53 -10.60
N VAL A 630 -25.13 26.32 -9.33
CA VAL A 630 -24.72 25.16 -8.54
C VAL A 630 -25.29 23.87 -9.11
N ARG A 631 -26.56 23.87 -9.54
CA ARG A 631 -27.18 22.72 -10.22
C ARG A 631 -26.51 22.42 -11.56
N ALA A 632 -26.13 23.43 -12.33
CA ALA A 632 -25.37 23.25 -13.56
C ALA A 632 -23.99 22.61 -13.29
N ALA A 633 -23.29 23.06 -12.24
CA ALA A 633 -22.04 22.44 -11.80
C ALA A 633 -22.23 20.99 -11.31
N ALA A 634 -23.33 20.70 -10.61
CA ALA A 634 -23.70 19.34 -10.20
C ALA A 634 -23.94 18.43 -11.41
N ALA A 635 -24.73 18.88 -12.39
CA ALA A 635 -25.02 18.12 -13.60
C ALA A 635 -23.74 17.84 -14.41
N GLU A 636 -22.86 18.84 -14.53
CA GLU A 636 -21.56 18.67 -15.19
C GLU A 636 -20.66 17.67 -14.45
N ALA A 637 -20.49 17.84 -13.14
CA ALA A 637 -19.67 16.97 -12.32
C ALA A 637 -20.18 15.51 -12.40
N LEU A 638 -21.47 15.29 -12.14
CA LEU A 638 -22.07 13.95 -12.13
C LEU A 638 -22.18 13.33 -13.53
N GLY A 639 -22.24 14.13 -14.60
CA GLY A 639 -22.14 13.65 -15.98
C GLY A 639 -20.74 13.14 -16.36
N SER A 640 -19.70 13.60 -15.66
CA SER A 640 -18.32 13.16 -15.86
C SER A 640 -17.84 12.12 -14.83
N ALA A 641 -18.70 11.72 -13.89
CA ALA A 641 -18.35 10.93 -12.73
C ALA A 641 -17.77 9.55 -13.08
N LEU A 642 -16.78 9.14 -12.29
CA LEU A 642 -16.19 7.81 -12.26
C LEU A 642 -16.30 7.27 -10.83
N LEU A 643 -17.04 6.18 -10.65
CA LEU A 643 -17.20 5.51 -9.36
C LEU A 643 -16.22 4.35 -9.20
N LEU A 644 -15.67 4.18 -8.01
CA LEU A 644 -14.94 2.99 -7.57
C LEU A 644 -15.81 2.23 -6.57
N LEU A 645 -16.17 1.00 -6.91
CA LEU A 645 -17.07 0.16 -6.12
C LEU A 645 -16.37 -1.13 -5.68
N PRO A 646 -16.66 -1.66 -4.48
CA PRO A 646 -16.11 -2.93 -4.02
C PRO A 646 -16.62 -4.11 -4.87
N GLY A 647 -17.84 -4.00 -5.42
CA GLY A 647 -18.49 -5.04 -6.22
C GLY A 647 -19.29 -4.51 -7.40
N HIS A 648 -19.97 -5.41 -8.10
CA HIS A 648 -20.92 -5.04 -9.16
C HIS A 648 -22.24 -4.64 -8.53
N SER A 649 -22.81 -3.51 -8.94
CA SER A 649 -24.13 -3.05 -8.47
C SER A 649 -25.09 -2.82 -9.65
N PRO A 650 -26.25 -3.50 -9.69
CA PRO A 650 -27.28 -3.25 -10.68
C PRO A 650 -27.85 -1.83 -10.63
N ASP A 651 -27.87 -1.21 -9.46
CA ASP A 651 -28.46 0.13 -9.27
C ASP A 651 -27.60 1.21 -9.95
N VAL A 652 -26.29 1.04 -9.94
CA VAL A 652 -25.34 1.92 -10.63
C VAL A 652 -25.55 1.86 -12.15
N GLN A 653 -25.76 0.66 -12.71
CA GLN A 653 -26.08 0.50 -14.13
C GLN A 653 -27.44 1.12 -14.50
N LYS A 654 -28.48 0.89 -13.67
CA LYS A 654 -29.80 1.51 -13.87
C LYS A 654 -29.75 3.04 -13.85
N ALA A 655 -28.84 3.62 -13.04
CA ALA A 655 -28.60 5.05 -12.96
C ALA A 655 -27.81 5.63 -14.17
N GLY A 656 -27.45 4.79 -15.14
CA GLY A 656 -26.80 5.20 -16.39
C GLY A 656 -25.28 5.22 -16.36
N TYR A 657 -24.64 4.66 -15.32
CA TYR A 657 -23.18 4.54 -15.27
C TYR A 657 -22.72 3.30 -16.05
N ALA A 658 -21.80 3.50 -17.00
CA ALA A 658 -21.26 2.41 -17.79
C ALA A 658 -20.10 1.69 -17.08
N PRO A 659 -19.99 0.35 -17.12
CA PRO A 659 -18.83 -0.35 -16.60
C PRO A 659 -17.57 0.01 -17.40
N VAL A 660 -16.47 0.29 -16.71
CA VAL A 660 -15.15 0.42 -17.35
C VAL A 660 -14.70 -0.97 -17.82
N PRO A 661 -14.33 -1.16 -19.10
CA PRO A 661 -13.89 -2.45 -19.61
C PRO A 661 -12.65 -2.96 -18.87
N THR A 662 -12.69 -4.23 -18.45
CA THR A 662 -11.56 -4.90 -17.77
C THR A 662 -10.63 -5.64 -18.72
N GLY A 663 -11.02 -5.80 -19.99
CA GLY A 663 -10.24 -6.43 -21.06
C GLY A 663 -10.11 -5.53 -22.28
N SER A 664 -9.17 -5.87 -23.17
CA SER A 664 -8.93 -5.11 -24.39
C SER A 664 -9.96 -5.47 -25.48
N ALA A 665 -10.22 -4.53 -26.39
CA ALA A 665 -11.18 -4.74 -27.49
C ALA A 665 -10.60 -5.56 -28.67
N VAL A 666 -9.28 -5.55 -28.84
CA VAL A 666 -8.59 -6.18 -29.98
C VAL A 666 -7.50 -7.10 -29.48
N THR A 667 -7.44 -8.32 -30.03
CA THR A 667 -6.36 -9.28 -29.73
C THR A 667 -5.20 -9.16 -30.73
N ALA A 668 -4.00 -9.45 -30.27
CA ALA A 668 -2.80 -9.52 -31.09
C ALA A 668 -2.90 -10.66 -32.13
N ILE A 669 -2.20 -10.49 -33.24
CA ILE A 669 -2.08 -11.49 -34.30
C ILE A 669 -0.64 -12.00 -34.32
N GLY A 670 -0.46 -13.30 -34.13
CA GLY A 670 0.87 -13.92 -34.12
C GLY A 670 0.84 -15.37 -33.61
N PRO A 671 2.03 -15.96 -33.40
CA PRO A 671 2.17 -17.24 -32.71
C PRO A 671 1.48 -17.25 -31.34
N THR A 672 0.72 -18.31 -31.09
CA THR A 672 0.03 -18.56 -29.82
C THR A 672 0.75 -19.63 -29.01
N TYR A 673 1.00 -19.33 -27.74
CA TYR A 673 1.65 -20.22 -26.78
C TYR A 673 0.66 -20.57 -25.67
N GLN A 674 0.52 -21.87 -25.38
CA GLN A 674 -0.37 -22.34 -24.33
C GLN A 674 0.26 -22.12 -22.95
N GLY A 675 -0.50 -21.53 -22.03
CA GLY A 675 -0.12 -21.32 -20.64
C GLY A 675 -0.50 -22.49 -19.73
N PHE A 676 0.19 -22.61 -18.60
CA PHE A 676 -0.02 -23.67 -17.59
C PHE A 676 -0.58 -23.16 -16.26
N ASP A 677 -0.81 -21.85 -16.15
CA ASP A 677 -1.24 -21.13 -14.96
C ASP A 677 -2.77 -21.06 -14.78
N GLY A 678 -3.53 -21.75 -15.64
CA GLY A 678 -4.99 -21.83 -15.57
C GLY A 678 -5.62 -22.44 -16.82
N PRO A 679 -6.86 -22.93 -16.74
CA PRO A 679 -7.57 -23.46 -17.91
C PRO A 679 -7.77 -22.35 -18.96
N GLY A 680 -7.33 -22.61 -20.19
CA GLY A 680 -7.54 -21.70 -21.31
C GLY A 680 -6.59 -20.50 -21.37
N THR A 681 -5.54 -20.45 -20.55
CA THR A 681 -4.54 -19.37 -20.68
C THR A 681 -3.77 -19.50 -21.98
N GLN A 682 -3.73 -18.42 -22.77
CA GLN A 682 -2.96 -18.37 -24.01
C GLN A 682 -2.24 -17.03 -24.14
N LEU A 683 -0.99 -17.08 -24.57
CA LEU A 683 -0.20 -15.89 -24.88
C LEU A 683 0.01 -15.82 -26.39
N VAL A 684 -0.49 -14.76 -27.01
CA VAL A 684 -0.25 -14.46 -28.43
C VAL A 684 0.84 -13.39 -28.50
N VAL A 685 1.95 -13.69 -29.17
CA VAL A 685 3.06 -12.74 -29.34
C VAL A 685 3.20 -12.39 -30.81
N GLY A 686 2.69 -11.23 -31.20
CA GLY A 686 2.77 -10.71 -32.55
C GLY A 686 3.97 -9.80 -32.78
N ALA A 687 4.08 -9.29 -34.01
CA ALA A 687 5.15 -8.35 -34.39
C ALA A 687 4.91 -6.91 -33.88
N SER A 688 3.65 -6.53 -33.63
CA SER A 688 3.25 -5.17 -33.21
C SER A 688 2.50 -5.12 -31.89
N ALA A 689 2.07 -6.26 -31.36
CA ALA A 689 1.31 -6.36 -30.12
C ALA A 689 1.44 -7.76 -29.51
N LEU A 690 1.11 -7.88 -28.22
CA LEU A 690 0.90 -9.16 -27.56
C LEU A 690 -0.44 -9.17 -26.82
N SER A 691 -1.03 -10.36 -26.66
CA SER A 691 -2.24 -10.55 -25.87
C SER A 691 -2.11 -11.73 -24.92
N LEU A 692 -2.52 -11.54 -23.68
CA LEU A 692 -2.72 -12.61 -22.71
C LEU A 692 -4.21 -12.88 -22.56
N HIS A 693 -4.65 -14.07 -22.98
CA HIS A 693 -6.02 -14.57 -22.85
C HIS A 693 -6.14 -15.37 -21.56
N ARG A 694 -7.18 -15.10 -20.76
CA ARG A 694 -7.54 -15.87 -19.56
C ARG A 694 -9.05 -15.86 -19.38
N ASN A 695 -9.65 -17.03 -19.11
CA ASN A 695 -11.08 -17.15 -18.78
C ASN A 695 -12.06 -16.44 -19.75
N GLY A 696 -11.74 -16.43 -21.05
CA GLY A 696 -12.58 -15.82 -22.08
C GLY A 696 -12.44 -14.30 -22.24
N SER A 697 -11.62 -13.63 -21.43
CA SER A 697 -11.19 -12.25 -21.67
C SER A 697 -9.71 -12.20 -22.03
N PHE A 698 -9.25 -11.08 -22.57
CA PHE A 698 -7.84 -10.87 -22.86
C PHE A 698 -7.40 -9.44 -22.58
N ALA A 699 -6.14 -9.29 -22.20
CA ALA A 699 -5.46 -8.00 -22.12
C ALA A 699 -4.42 -7.94 -23.24
N THR A 700 -4.38 -6.83 -23.96
CA THR A 700 -3.50 -6.60 -25.11
C THR A 700 -2.63 -5.38 -24.84
N VAL A 701 -1.35 -5.51 -25.17
CA VAL A 701 -0.41 -4.38 -25.19
C VAL A 701 0.06 -4.20 -26.63
N GLN A 702 -0.23 -3.04 -27.22
CA GLN A 702 0.37 -2.66 -28.49
C GLN A 702 1.77 -2.10 -28.21
N TYR A 703 2.80 -2.57 -28.92
CA TYR A 703 4.18 -2.19 -28.62
C TYR A 703 4.43 -0.69 -28.77
N ALA A 704 3.79 -0.06 -29.77
CA ALA A 704 3.86 1.38 -29.98
C ALA A 704 3.22 2.20 -28.84
N GLU A 705 2.20 1.64 -28.19
CA GLU A 705 1.44 2.26 -27.09
C GLU A 705 1.86 1.78 -25.71
N CYS A 706 2.84 0.88 -25.61
CA CYS A 706 3.41 0.46 -24.34
C CYS A 706 4.14 1.65 -23.71
N GLU A 707 3.73 2.09 -22.52
CA GLU A 707 4.31 3.25 -21.82
C GLU A 707 5.46 2.85 -20.90
N ALA A 708 5.44 1.61 -20.38
CA ALA A 708 6.54 1.03 -19.61
C ALA A 708 6.56 -0.50 -19.69
N MET A 709 7.75 -1.08 -19.64
CA MET A 709 7.99 -2.52 -19.50
C MET A 709 9.02 -2.79 -18.41
N GLN A 710 8.61 -3.48 -17.34
CA GLN A 710 9.56 -4.08 -16.42
C GLN A 710 10.11 -5.38 -17.01
N ALA A 711 11.42 -5.57 -16.91
CA ALA A 711 12.13 -6.75 -17.40
C ALA A 711 13.04 -7.33 -16.30
N TRP A 712 12.98 -8.64 -16.13
CA TRP A 712 13.84 -9.38 -15.20
C TRP A 712 14.86 -10.24 -15.96
N PRO A 713 16.04 -10.51 -15.36
CA PRO A 713 17.07 -11.36 -15.96
C PRO A 713 16.63 -12.79 -16.29
N ASP A 714 15.61 -13.30 -15.59
CA ASP A 714 15.03 -14.63 -15.82
C ASP A 714 14.06 -14.69 -17.01
N GLY A 715 13.86 -13.57 -17.70
CA GLY A 715 12.99 -13.46 -18.87
C GLY A 715 11.57 -12.98 -18.55
N ALA A 716 11.17 -12.82 -17.29
CA ALA A 716 9.86 -12.28 -16.97
C ALA A 716 9.70 -10.86 -17.49
N ARG A 717 8.46 -10.53 -17.87
CA ARG A 717 8.07 -9.21 -18.38
C ARG A 717 6.78 -8.76 -17.74
N ARG A 718 6.66 -7.46 -17.48
CA ARG A 718 5.40 -6.82 -17.10
C ARG A 718 5.26 -5.52 -17.86
N LEU A 719 4.19 -5.40 -18.64
CA LEU A 719 3.99 -4.31 -19.57
C LEU A 719 2.72 -3.55 -19.21
N TRP A 720 2.77 -2.24 -19.40
CA TRP A 720 1.63 -1.34 -19.31
C TRP A 720 1.40 -0.68 -20.65
N ASN A 721 0.18 -0.82 -21.15
CA ASN A 721 -0.29 -0.11 -22.32
C ASN A 721 -0.79 1.29 -21.93
N ARG A 722 -0.94 2.18 -22.91
CA ARG A 722 -1.39 3.56 -22.71
C ARG A 722 -2.73 3.69 -21.99
N ASP A 723 -3.65 2.76 -22.24
CA ASP A 723 -4.96 2.69 -21.59
C ASP A 723 -4.91 2.21 -20.13
N GLY A 724 -3.73 1.85 -19.63
CA GLY A 724 -3.53 1.26 -18.31
C GLY A 724 -3.63 -0.26 -18.30
N ALA A 725 -3.97 -0.91 -19.42
CA ALA A 725 -4.02 -2.37 -19.51
C ALA A 725 -2.64 -2.96 -19.20
N ARG A 726 -2.62 -4.01 -18.38
CA ARG A 726 -1.40 -4.64 -17.90
C ARG A 726 -1.32 -6.09 -18.34
N VAL A 727 -0.18 -6.48 -18.88
CA VAL A 727 0.14 -7.89 -19.17
C VAL A 727 1.41 -8.29 -18.43
N ALA A 728 1.31 -9.35 -17.63
CA ALA A 728 2.44 -9.97 -16.95
C ALA A 728 2.73 -11.33 -17.56
N ILE A 729 4.01 -11.60 -17.84
CA ILE A 729 4.48 -12.79 -18.55
C ILE A 729 5.54 -13.46 -17.68
N GLU A 730 5.27 -14.70 -17.31
CA GLU A 730 6.23 -15.63 -16.73
C GLU A 730 6.60 -16.66 -17.80
N PRO A 731 7.75 -16.54 -18.49
CA PRO A 731 8.11 -17.40 -19.62
C PRO A 731 8.02 -18.89 -19.32
N ASN A 732 8.37 -19.27 -18.09
CA ASN A 732 8.34 -20.65 -17.60
C ASN A 732 6.92 -21.22 -17.44
N LEU A 733 5.88 -20.40 -17.53
CA LEU A 733 4.49 -20.85 -17.47
C LEU A 733 3.88 -21.04 -18.87
N PHE A 734 4.67 -20.92 -19.93
CA PHE A 734 4.21 -21.12 -21.30
C PHE A 734 4.98 -22.22 -22.03
N ALA A 735 4.26 -22.96 -22.87
CA ALA A 735 4.80 -23.94 -23.81
C ALA A 735 5.47 -23.22 -25.01
N ALA A 736 6.53 -22.46 -24.75
CA ALA A 736 7.19 -21.62 -25.75
C ALA A 736 8.69 -21.94 -25.87
N PRO A 737 9.31 -21.82 -27.05
CA PRO A 737 10.75 -22.03 -27.21
C PRO A 737 11.56 -20.89 -26.55
N PRO A 738 12.83 -21.12 -26.18
CA PRO A 738 13.70 -20.05 -25.69
C PRO A 738 13.74 -18.86 -26.67
N GLY A 739 13.68 -17.64 -26.13
CA GLY A 739 13.75 -16.42 -26.94
C GLY A 739 12.46 -16.04 -27.69
N PHE A 740 11.32 -16.69 -27.42
CA PHE A 740 10.05 -16.35 -28.06
C PHE A 740 9.56 -14.90 -27.80
N LEU A 741 10.10 -14.24 -26.77
CA LEU A 741 9.86 -12.83 -26.47
C LEU A 741 10.81 -11.85 -27.20
N ALA A 742 11.75 -12.34 -28.02
CA ALA A 742 12.66 -11.47 -28.76
C ALA A 742 11.96 -10.42 -29.66
N PRO A 743 10.83 -10.72 -30.33
CA PRO A 743 10.08 -9.69 -31.07
C PRO A 743 9.56 -8.57 -30.18
N LEU A 744 9.13 -8.90 -28.96
CA LEU A 744 8.71 -7.92 -27.96
C LEU A 744 9.90 -7.06 -27.53
N ASP A 745 11.02 -7.70 -27.12
CA ASP A 745 12.20 -7.00 -26.63
C ASP A 745 12.82 -6.07 -27.70
N ALA A 746 12.72 -6.44 -28.98
CA ALA A 746 13.18 -5.62 -30.10
C ALA A 746 12.24 -4.43 -30.42
N ALA A 747 10.95 -4.55 -30.11
CA ALA A 747 9.95 -3.55 -30.44
C ALA A 747 9.80 -2.43 -29.39
N ILE A 748 10.11 -2.73 -28.11
CA ILE A 748 10.01 -1.75 -27.03
C ILE A 748 11.29 -0.90 -26.95
N PRO A 749 11.20 0.45 -27.06
CA PRO A 749 12.36 1.32 -26.93
C PRO A 749 13.04 1.19 -25.56
N ALA A 750 14.38 1.21 -25.53
CA ALA A 750 15.16 1.04 -24.30
C ALA A 750 14.77 2.02 -23.17
N GLN A 751 14.40 3.26 -23.52
CA GLN A 751 13.92 4.27 -22.56
C GLN A 751 12.63 3.89 -21.82
N ARG A 752 11.83 2.97 -22.37
CA ARG A 752 10.60 2.44 -21.76
C ARG A 752 10.83 1.17 -20.94
N VAL A 753 12.05 0.61 -20.98
CA VAL A 753 12.41 -0.60 -20.24
C VAL A 753 12.93 -0.23 -18.86
N ILE A 754 12.38 -0.87 -17.83
CA ILE A 754 12.81 -0.78 -16.45
C ILE A 754 13.41 -2.13 -16.08
N TRP A 755 14.73 -2.20 -15.99
CA TRP A 755 15.40 -3.42 -15.53
C TRP A 755 15.21 -3.59 -14.03
N GLN A 756 14.74 -4.77 -13.65
CA GLN A 756 14.52 -5.16 -12.27
C GLN A 756 15.68 -6.05 -11.79
N PRO A 757 15.99 -6.03 -10.49
CA PRO A 757 16.99 -6.93 -9.92
C PRO A 757 16.59 -8.40 -10.11
N ALA A 758 17.58 -9.30 -10.05
CA ALA A 758 17.32 -10.73 -10.12
C ALA A 758 16.44 -11.18 -8.94
N ARG A 759 15.42 -11.99 -9.22
CA ARG A 759 14.52 -12.56 -8.21
C ARG A 759 15.17 -13.76 -7.52
N ASP A 760 14.74 -14.07 -6.29
CA ASP A 760 15.09 -15.34 -5.65
C ASP A 760 14.62 -16.50 -6.56
N PRO A 761 15.51 -17.43 -6.97
CA PRO A 761 15.12 -18.57 -7.79
C PRO A 761 13.93 -19.38 -7.25
N ARG A 762 13.70 -19.39 -5.93
CA ARG A 762 12.56 -20.08 -5.30
C ARG A 762 11.22 -19.39 -5.55
N GLN A 763 11.24 -18.10 -5.88
CA GLN A 763 10.05 -17.30 -6.19
C GLN A 763 9.70 -17.33 -7.68
N ILE A 764 10.60 -17.83 -8.54
CA ILE A 764 10.37 -17.92 -9.99
C ILE A 764 9.42 -19.10 -10.25
N PRO A 765 8.24 -18.88 -10.85
CA PRO A 765 7.32 -19.96 -11.16
C PRO A 765 7.99 -20.99 -12.08
N VAL A 766 7.83 -22.27 -11.74
CA VAL A 766 8.32 -23.41 -12.52
C VAL A 766 7.16 -24.18 -13.15
N TYR A 767 7.47 -25.01 -14.16
CA TYR A 767 6.48 -25.88 -14.78
C TYR A 767 5.80 -26.78 -13.74
N PRO A 768 4.48 -27.03 -13.87
CA PRO A 768 3.84 -28.07 -13.09
C PRO A 768 4.55 -29.42 -13.27
N PRO A 769 4.68 -30.24 -12.20
CA PRO A 769 5.30 -31.55 -12.30
C PRO A 769 4.65 -32.41 -13.40
N GLY A 770 5.46 -32.90 -14.36
CA GLY A 770 4.99 -33.76 -15.45
C GLY A 770 4.51 -33.03 -16.72
N VAL A 771 4.50 -31.69 -16.74
CA VAL A 771 4.04 -30.86 -17.88
C VAL A 771 5.21 -30.16 -18.58
N GLU A 772 6.46 -30.60 -18.33
CA GLU A 772 7.65 -30.02 -18.96
C GLU A 772 7.56 -30.07 -20.51
N PRO A 773 7.74 -28.95 -21.22
CA PRO A 773 7.74 -28.91 -22.68
C PRO A 773 8.81 -29.85 -23.28
N LYS A 774 8.50 -30.44 -24.43
CA LYS A 774 9.36 -31.43 -25.11
C LYS A 774 10.81 -30.93 -25.32
N TRP A 775 11.00 -29.65 -25.63
CA TRP A 775 12.35 -29.06 -25.81
C TRP A 775 13.14 -28.95 -24.50
N VAL A 776 12.49 -28.88 -23.32
CA VAL A 776 13.13 -28.98 -21.99
C VAL A 776 13.56 -30.42 -21.74
N GLN A 777 12.71 -31.38 -22.10
CA GLN A 777 13.02 -32.81 -22.01
C GLN A 777 14.19 -33.19 -22.93
N ASP A 778 14.23 -32.64 -24.15
CA ASP A 778 15.27 -32.87 -25.17
C ASP A 778 16.63 -32.25 -24.79
N ARG A 779 16.65 -31.19 -23.96
CA ARG A 779 17.87 -30.57 -23.43
C ARG A 779 18.51 -31.31 -22.26
N ARG A 780 17.79 -32.24 -21.61
CA ARG A 780 18.42 -33.10 -20.61
C ARG A 780 19.43 -33.98 -21.35
N PRO A 781 20.72 -34.01 -20.97
CA PRO A 781 21.64 -34.97 -21.56
C PRO A 781 21.02 -36.35 -21.35
N THR A 782 20.74 -37.05 -22.44
CA THR A 782 20.04 -38.33 -22.39
C THR A 782 20.89 -39.31 -21.59
N ARG A 783 20.62 -39.39 -20.28
CA ARG A 783 21.25 -40.30 -19.30
C ARG A 783 21.25 -41.74 -19.81
N THR A 784 20.30 -42.08 -20.69
CA THR A 784 20.14 -43.36 -21.36
C THR A 784 21.23 -43.69 -22.39
N VAL A 785 21.81 -42.72 -23.11
CA VAL A 785 22.82 -43.00 -24.15
C VAL A 785 24.18 -43.28 -23.51
N ALA A 786 24.63 -42.42 -22.58
CA ALA A 786 25.87 -42.63 -21.85
C ALA A 786 25.83 -43.92 -21.00
N ALA A 787 24.71 -44.20 -20.32
CA ALA A 787 24.55 -45.43 -19.54
C ALA A 787 24.49 -46.70 -20.43
N ARG A 788 23.93 -46.62 -21.64
CA ARG A 788 23.94 -47.72 -22.61
C ARG A 788 25.35 -47.98 -23.15
N ILE A 789 26.11 -46.94 -23.47
CA ILE A 789 27.50 -47.07 -23.95
C ILE A 789 28.40 -47.65 -22.86
N VAL A 790 28.28 -47.18 -21.61
CA VAL A 790 29.05 -47.72 -20.47
C VAL A 790 28.67 -49.17 -20.19
N ARG A 791 27.38 -49.54 -20.23
CA ARG A 791 26.97 -50.95 -20.08
C ARG A 791 27.48 -51.82 -21.21
N ALA A 792 27.42 -51.35 -22.47
CA ALA A 792 27.93 -52.09 -23.61
C ALA A 792 29.45 -52.34 -23.48
N LEU A 793 30.24 -51.32 -23.11
CA LEU A 793 31.68 -51.44 -22.89
C LEU A 793 32.04 -52.37 -21.73
N VAL A 794 31.25 -52.36 -20.64
CA VAL A 794 31.46 -53.27 -19.51
C VAL A 794 31.13 -54.71 -19.91
N TYR A 795 30.05 -54.93 -20.67
CA TYR A 795 29.66 -56.27 -21.13
C TYR A 795 30.64 -56.84 -22.16
N THR A 796 31.11 -56.04 -23.12
CA THR A 796 32.11 -56.50 -24.11
C THR A 796 33.47 -56.72 -23.47
N GLY A 797 33.89 -55.86 -22.54
CA GLY A 797 35.11 -56.06 -21.77
C GLY A 797 35.07 -57.34 -20.93
N PHE A 798 33.95 -57.62 -20.27
CA PHE A 798 33.75 -58.83 -19.48
C PHE A 798 33.73 -60.10 -20.35
N TRP A 799 33.09 -60.05 -21.52
CA TRP A 799 33.05 -61.19 -22.46
C TRP A 799 34.41 -61.49 -23.08
N ALA A 800 35.17 -60.48 -23.48
CA ALA A 800 36.52 -60.66 -24.01
C ALA A 800 37.45 -61.29 -22.95
N PHE A 801 37.32 -60.87 -21.68
CA PHE A 801 38.09 -61.44 -20.57
C PHE A 801 37.68 -62.88 -20.24
N PHE A 802 36.38 -63.17 -20.24
CA PHE A 802 35.85 -64.52 -19.99
C PHE A 802 36.32 -65.51 -21.06
N VAL A 803 36.24 -65.14 -22.34
CA VAL A 803 36.74 -65.98 -23.45
C VAL A 803 38.25 -66.17 -23.35
N GLY A 804 39.00 -65.12 -23.03
CA GLY A 804 40.45 -65.22 -22.80
C GLY A 804 40.80 -66.21 -21.68
N SER A 805 40.07 -66.14 -20.55
CA SER A 805 40.27 -67.03 -19.40
C SER A 805 39.92 -68.49 -19.72
N VAL A 806 38.86 -68.75 -20.49
CA VAL A 806 38.49 -70.09 -20.94
C VAL A 806 39.54 -70.67 -21.89
N ILE A 807 40.00 -69.89 -22.88
CA ILE A 807 41.04 -70.33 -23.82
C ILE A 807 42.33 -70.64 -23.07
N PHE A 808 42.73 -69.77 -22.14
CA PHE A 808 43.96 -69.92 -21.37
C PHE A 808 43.90 -71.12 -20.41
N THR A 809 42.76 -71.33 -19.76
CA THR A 809 42.49 -72.52 -18.93
C THR A 809 42.61 -73.80 -19.75
N THR A 810 42.04 -73.80 -20.95
CA THR A 810 42.10 -74.95 -21.87
C THR A 810 43.54 -75.24 -22.31
N LEU A 811 44.31 -74.20 -22.66
CA LEU A 811 45.74 -74.32 -22.99
C LEU A 811 46.57 -74.82 -21.79
N SER A 812 46.28 -74.35 -20.59
CA SER A 812 46.96 -74.77 -19.36
C SER A 812 46.71 -76.24 -19.04
N ILE A 813 45.48 -76.72 -19.28
CA ILE A 813 45.12 -78.13 -19.14
C ILE A 813 45.86 -78.98 -20.16
N ILE A 814 45.95 -78.55 -21.42
CA ILE A 814 46.70 -79.25 -22.47
C ILE A 814 48.20 -79.37 -22.10
N VAL A 815 48.82 -78.30 -21.61
CA VAL A 815 50.22 -78.32 -21.15
C VAL A 815 50.41 -79.28 -19.97
N CYS A 816 49.48 -79.32 -19.02
CA CYS A 816 49.55 -80.27 -17.90
C CYS A 816 49.42 -81.74 -18.31
N PHE A 817 48.80 -82.06 -19.45
CA PHE A 817 48.68 -83.43 -19.95
C PHE A 817 49.87 -83.91 -20.79
N ASP A 818 50.75 -83.00 -21.23
CA ASP A 818 51.92 -83.31 -22.08
C ASP A 818 53.25 -83.30 -21.31
N THR A 819 53.22 -82.99 -20.01
CA THR A 819 54.41 -82.96 -19.13
C THR A 819 54.45 -84.13 -18.16
N ASP A 820 55.63 -84.76 -18.04
CA ASP A 820 55.89 -85.91 -17.16
C ASP A 820 55.64 -85.54 -15.67
N PRO A 821 54.80 -86.29 -14.93
CA PRO A 821 54.40 -85.95 -13.54
C PRO A 821 55.53 -85.92 -12.50
N ALA A 822 56.78 -86.20 -12.88
CA ALA A 822 57.95 -86.08 -12.00
C ALA A 822 58.47 -84.63 -11.84
N ASP A 823 58.08 -83.68 -12.70
CA ASP A 823 58.49 -82.27 -12.60
C ASP A 823 57.46 -81.44 -11.81
N GLY A 824 57.64 -81.35 -10.49
CA GLY A 824 56.77 -80.58 -9.59
C GLY A 824 56.76 -79.05 -9.82
N VAL A 825 57.61 -78.52 -10.70
CA VAL A 825 57.75 -77.09 -10.98
C VAL A 825 56.61 -76.56 -11.87
N THR A 826 56.18 -77.35 -12.87
CA THR A 826 55.11 -76.95 -13.81
C THR A 826 53.74 -76.86 -13.13
N PHE A 827 53.44 -77.80 -12.22
CA PHE A 827 52.17 -77.80 -11.49
C PHE A 827 52.06 -76.61 -10.51
N GLY A 828 53.18 -76.24 -9.87
CA GLY A 828 53.25 -75.08 -8.97
C GLY A 828 53.05 -73.74 -9.70
N VAL A 829 53.60 -73.60 -10.91
CA VAL A 829 53.40 -72.40 -11.75
C VAL A 829 51.95 -72.28 -12.21
N VAL A 830 51.32 -73.39 -12.63
CA VAL A 830 49.90 -73.40 -13.02
C VAL A 830 49.02 -73.00 -11.84
N LEU A 831 49.24 -73.56 -10.64
CA LEU A 831 48.44 -73.22 -9.45
C LEU A 831 48.60 -71.75 -9.03
N LEU A 832 49.81 -71.19 -9.10
CA LEU A 832 50.08 -69.78 -8.79
C LEU A 832 49.35 -68.84 -9.77
N VAL A 833 49.31 -69.20 -11.05
CA VAL A 833 48.61 -68.42 -12.08
C VAL A 833 47.09 -68.51 -11.89
N TRP A 834 46.56 -69.67 -11.52
CA TRP A 834 45.13 -69.82 -11.18
C TRP A 834 44.72 -69.01 -9.95
N LEU A 835 45.58 -68.91 -8.94
CA LEU A 835 45.35 -68.05 -7.77
C LEU A 835 45.44 -66.56 -8.14
N PHE A 836 46.31 -66.19 -9.08
CA PHE A 836 46.37 -64.83 -9.61
C PHE A 836 45.09 -64.47 -10.36
N ASP A 837 44.57 -65.36 -11.23
CA ASP A 837 43.30 -65.18 -11.93
C ASP A 837 42.13 -65.04 -10.92
N LEU A 838 42.09 -65.85 -9.87
CA LEU A 838 41.08 -65.71 -8.81
C LEU A 838 41.13 -64.33 -8.13
N GLY A 839 42.33 -63.79 -7.90
CA GLY A 839 42.55 -62.44 -7.39
C GLY A 839 42.07 -61.34 -8.34
N VAL A 840 42.26 -61.54 -9.66
CA VAL A 840 41.78 -60.63 -10.71
C VAL A 840 40.25 -60.67 -10.84
N TRP A 841 39.57 -61.75 -10.45
CA TRP A 841 38.10 -61.84 -10.42
C TRP A 841 37.47 -61.12 -9.21
N VAL A 842 38.12 -61.15 -8.04
CA VAL A 842 37.58 -60.59 -6.79
C VAL A 842 37.77 -59.08 -6.69
N LEU A 843 38.88 -58.54 -7.20
CA LEU A 843 39.18 -57.11 -7.06
C LEU A 843 38.20 -56.19 -7.83
N PRO A 844 37.86 -56.45 -9.10
CA PRO A 844 36.92 -55.62 -9.86
C PRO A 844 35.49 -55.73 -9.34
N THR A 845 35.05 -56.90 -8.89
CA THR A 845 33.72 -57.10 -8.29
C THR A 845 33.57 -56.36 -6.96
N VAL A 846 34.60 -56.38 -6.11
CA VAL A 846 34.62 -55.60 -4.85
C VAL A 846 34.69 -54.09 -5.13
N LEU A 847 35.51 -53.66 -6.10
CA LEU A 847 35.63 -52.25 -6.49
C LEU A 847 34.35 -51.71 -7.14
N LEU A 848 33.69 -52.50 -8.00
CA LEU A 848 32.42 -52.16 -8.62
C LEU A 848 31.30 -52.09 -7.57
N GLY A 849 31.26 -53.04 -6.63
CA GLY A 849 30.33 -53.00 -5.49
C GLY A 849 30.56 -51.81 -4.53
N ARG A 850 31.81 -51.34 -4.39
CA ARG A 850 32.12 -50.12 -3.64
C ARG A 850 31.71 -48.85 -4.40
N ARG A 851 31.91 -48.81 -5.73
CA ARG A 851 31.54 -47.67 -6.57
C ARG A 851 30.02 -47.51 -6.70
N LEU A 852 29.28 -48.60 -6.84
CA LEU A 852 27.81 -48.61 -6.83
C LEU A 852 27.22 -48.15 -5.49
N ARG A 853 27.86 -48.51 -4.36
CA ARG A 853 27.46 -48.01 -3.04
C ARG A 853 27.73 -46.51 -2.85
N ARG A 854 28.80 -45.97 -3.42
CA ARG A 854 29.04 -44.51 -3.43
C ARG A 854 28.03 -43.77 -4.29
N TYR A 855 27.67 -44.30 -5.45
CA TYR A 855 26.60 -43.74 -6.28
C TYR A 855 25.26 -43.76 -5.57
N ARG A 856 24.93 -44.82 -4.82
CA ARG A 856 23.69 -44.90 -4.04
C ARG A 856 23.64 -43.86 -2.90
N ARG A 857 24.78 -43.62 -2.22
CA ARG A 857 24.88 -42.57 -1.18
C ARG A 857 24.85 -41.15 -1.74
N ALA A 858 25.46 -40.92 -2.91
CA ALA A 858 25.36 -39.63 -3.61
C ALA A 858 23.93 -39.36 -4.09
N TRP A 859 23.19 -40.41 -4.46
CA TRP A 859 21.80 -40.33 -4.84
C TRP A 859 20.86 -40.06 -3.65
N GLU A 860 21.17 -40.58 -2.45
CA GLU A 860 20.44 -40.26 -1.21
C GLU A 860 20.64 -38.80 -0.74
N TRP A 861 21.75 -38.16 -1.12
CA TRP A 861 22.00 -36.73 -0.88
C TRP A 861 21.22 -35.81 -1.84
N ASP A 862 21.08 -36.20 -3.10
CA ASP A 862 20.36 -35.42 -4.14
C ASP A 862 18.81 -35.49 -3.99
N THR A 863 18.31 -36.35 -3.10
CA THR A 863 16.89 -36.46 -2.75
C THR A 863 16.52 -35.73 -1.44
N ARG A 864 17.48 -35.06 -0.80
CA ARG A 864 17.28 -34.28 0.44
C ARG A 864 17.76 -32.82 0.36
N ALA A 865 18.27 -32.39 -0.78
CA ALA A 865 18.51 -30.99 -1.12
C ALA A 865 17.51 -30.58 -2.20
#